data_AF-A0A1V4E288-F1
#
_entry.id   AF-A0A1V4E288-F1
#
_cell.length_a   1.000
_cell.length_b   1.000
_cell.length_c   1.000
_cell.angle_alpha   90.00
_cell.angle_beta   90.00
_cell.angle_gamma   90.00
#
_symmetry.space_group_name_H-M   'P 1'
#
loop_
_entity.id
_entity.type
_entity.pdbx_description
1 polymer ?
#
loop_
_entity_poly.entity_id
_entity_poly.type
_entity_poly.pdbx_seq_one_letter_code
_entity_poly.pdbx_strand_id
1 'polypeptide(L)'
;MIRPAGGDADPNPVPARRSSRVKRFIAAAAGATITAASLMLTAVAPAQAATTVHTYAPTGVGGGTTTSPDVASTKYQVQVAGTPVQAVQYTQNGHNFDIARFASDSRTPTITVTLPSTTIDTVNVYPARYYPSSSISVGADKHTLTFQMSAAAGLNQAIVMVNGDSTNATGQPYLAVVNDPLEDPAQRPDTTSAPDGSGVNLQTGVLNFQEFAAKYLAAHPNSAAQKAPAATTSSMAGKTVNGTAIPAGQQSSAGSLVSASSVNVRYPKVRAMAAGDVTYALQAALDTIKANPTALNTLYFPNGTYVWSGLLVNGLDGGKLKGGKLKIYTDEGALLKNRIQAYMEAFEPAIGIINSSDIEIDGRGVFDGNGVANYNASSSGDLHDAYRSQHQGGVMVMHSSDITFNDTYERNAKQWNYETHSANRVTFNNIKALTPYRQPWIDGTDFASGQDITANGVFTLGNDDAFASGHYNPSDGFTPLASGVWNNFQLGTASADVQGYVNAVAAHDTVADDLGFDNYHWDNADSKNISVSNTLNWSVAAGNAIRIGWSSYGYRLTNYSFDNFNSVSPAAGGIFTHNSPNPYPRIQSIVVKNSSIDTSRFTKGPIGLNGGNGSTQTITADQQATYGYAPNPDGSGAAYTYTRAPIGTFTLDNVWFSQQNTSSSLNGTTNATLNNIRVAGRLVEYTSQLPLTTSGIGTLTSTYTAANGQTQNVRAGALTSGDTWVGAWTGDQTKNNSSDLTLITRNTGVGLMGEQYTTGSGDGKLSYIQFPLTSLTKAPTQATLHLTYVGHRYSSVPSTDTDQLLVQPVSDTTCTGGGTSCPVNTMTWQNRPSFTATASSVAKSATFTLGSTLVPEGGGTHQGNAIDGRDITVDITSFVQDAYAAKQATLLLAVGNAGGTNHELRFVSSEGATGSGKLTNGTAEMAPGVTVTP
;
A
#
# COMPACT_ATOMS: atom_id res chain seq x y z
N MET A 1 11.86 -9.54 -53.35
CA MET A 1 11.94 -10.22 -54.66
C MET A 1 12.26 -11.70 -54.40
N ILE A 2 11.41 -12.62 -54.87
CA ILE A 2 11.61 -14.09 -55.01
C ILE A 2 12.15 -14.91 -53.79
N ARG A 3 11.23 -15.69 -53.19
CA ARG A 3 11.37 -17.04 -52.58
C ARG A 3 10.72 -18.06 -53.57
N PRO A 4 10.63 -19.41 -53.37
CA PRO A 4 10.76 -20.27 -52.15
C PRO A 4 11.74 -21.48 -52.36
N ALA A 5 11.82 -22.57 -51.58
CA ALA A 5 11.04 -23.21 -50.48
C ALA A 5 12.01 -23.88 -49.44
N GLY A 6 11.67 -24.71 -48.43
CA GLY A 6 10.42 -25.36 -47.95
C GLY A 6 10.35 -26.88 -48.25
N GLY A 7 9.98 -27.78 -47.32
CA GLY A 7 9.61 -27.62 -45.90
C GLY A 7 9.14 -28.92 -45.19
N ASP A 8 8.79 -28.78 -43.90
CA ASP A 8 7.94 -29.63 -43.02
C ASP A 8 8.35 -31.03 -42.48
N ALA A 9 7.74 -31.33 -41.30
CA ALA A 9 7.42 -32.62 -40.64
C ALA A 9 8.39 -33.24 -39.58
N ASP A 10 7.90 -33.25 -38.33
CA ASP A 10 8.28 -34.13 -37.19
C ASP A 10 7.67 -35.55 -37.40
N PRO A 11 8.24 -36.65 -36.85
CA PRO A 11 7.77 -37.10 -35.53
C PRO A 11 8.80 -37.80 -34.62
N ASN A 12 8.64 -37.60 -33.31
CA ASN A 12 9.18 -38.43 -32.23
C ASN A 12 8.93 -39.95 -32.40
N PRO A 13 9.86 -40.81 -31.92
CA PRO A 13 9.46 -41.68 -30.80
C PRO A 13 10.55 -42.07 -29.76
N VAL A 14 10.15 -42.00 -28.48
CA VAL A 14 10.51 -42.90 -27.35
C VAL A 14 11.93 -42.85 -26.73
N PRO A 15 12.04 -42.40 -25.46
CA PRO A 15 13.09 -42.80 -24.52
C PRO A 15 12.81 -44.16 -23.86
N ALA A 16 13.86 -44.91 -23.50
CA ALA A 16 13.74 -46.26 -22.95
C ALA A 16 13.26 -46.33 -21.48
N ARG A 17 12.52 -47.40 -21.13
CA ARG A 17 11.99 -47.67 -19.78
C ARG A 17 12.97 -48.40 -18.86
N ARG A 18 13.02 -47.98 -17.59
CA ARG A 18 12.80 -48.83 -16.39
C ARG A 18 12.05 -47.98 -15.35
N SER A 19 10.77 -48.21 -15.00
CA SER A 19 10.18 -49.31 -14.19
C SER A 19 10.80 -49.39 -12.78
N SER A 20 10.06 -49.37 -11.67
CA SER A 20 8.68 -49.84 -11.37
C SER A 20 7.83 -48.78 -10.61
N ARG A 21 6.53 -48.55 -10.93
CA ARG A 21 5.31 -49.27 -10.45
C ARG A 21 5.19 -49.28 -8.90
N VAL A 22 4.04 -49.03 -8.24
CA VAL A 22 2.60 -48.82 -8.62
C VAL A 22 1.88 -48.24 -7.36
N LYS A 23 0.69 -47.59 -7.32
CA LYS A 23 -0.53 -47.53 -8.16
C LYS A 23 -1.19 -46.14 -8.03
N ARG A 24 -1.95 -45.70 -9.03
CA ARG A 24 -3.03 -44.69 -8.86
C ARG A 24 -4.35 -45.41 -8.56
N PHE A 25 -5.28 -44.70 -7.93
CA PHE A 25 -6.72 -44.86 -8.20
C PHE A 25 -7.29 -43.55 -8.78
N ILE A 26 -8.50 -43.62 -9.34
CA ILE A 26 -9.09 -42.60 -10.21
C ILE A 26 -10.12 -41.76 -9.41
N ALA A 27 -10.36 -40.54 -9.88
CA ALA A 27 -11.28 -39.59 -9.27
C ALA A 27 -12.73 -40.11 -9.15
N ALA A 28 -13.41 -39.62 -8.11
CA ALA A 28 -14.87 -39.56 -8.00
C ALA A 28 -15.24 -38.19 -7.41
N ALA A 29 -16.42 -37.67 -7.74
CA ALA A 29 -16.81 -36.32 -7.36
C ALA A 29 -17.50 -36.26 -5.98
N ALA A 30 -17.23 -35.18 -5.25
CA ALA A 30 -18.14 -34.59 -4.27
C ALA A 30 -18.01 -33.06 -4.43
N GLY A 31 -19.07 -32.27 -4.60
CA GLY A 31 -20.49 -32.58 -4.41
C GLY A 31 -20.95 -31.96 -3.09
N ALA A 32 -21.36 -30.69 -3.14
CA ALA A 32 -21.76 -29.95 -1.94
C ALA A 32 -23.14 -30.40 -1.46
N THR A 33 -23.18 -31.05 -0.29
CA THR A 33 -24.43 -31.30 0.46
C THR A 33 -24.33 -30.64 1.83
N ILE A 34 -24.78 -29.39 1.92
CA ILE A 34 -25.07 -28.75 3.20
C ILE A 34 -26.40 -29.34 3.70
N THR A 35 -26.33 -30.28 4.63
CA THR A 35 -27.51 -30.85 5.29
C THR A 35 -27.46 -30.48 6.76
N ALA A 36 -28.34 -29.58 7.20
CA ALA A 36 -28.44 -29.21 8.61
C ALA A 36 -29.01 -30.40 9.41
N ALA A 37 -28.24 -30.91 10.36
CA ALA A 37 -28.65 -31.96 11.29
C ALA A 37 -28.28 -31.54 12.71
N SER A 38 -29.25 -31.01 13.45
CA SER A 38 -29.06 -30.49 14.81
C SER A 38 -28.89 -31.64 15.82
N LEU A 39 -27.65 -32.04 16.08
CA LEU A 39 -27.29 -32.85 17.24
C LEU A 39 -26.36 -32.06 18.17
N MET A 40 -26.77 -31.89 19.42
CA MET A 40 -25.87 -31.42 20.48
C MET A 40 -24.92 -32.55 20.89
N LEU A 41 -23.76 -32.62 20.24
CA LEU A 41 -22.58 -33.25 20.82
C LEU A 41 -21.68 -32.16 21.39
N THR A 42 -21.39 -32.25 22.69
CA THR A 42 -20.29 -31.51 23.33
C THR A 42 -18.95 -32.07 22.86
N ALA A 43 -18.59 -31.80 21.61
CA ALA A 43 -17.29 -32.13 21.07
C ALA A 43 -16.24 -31.29 21.82
N VAL A 44 -15.49 -31.95 22.71
CA VAL A 44 -14.26 -31.38 23.26
C VAL A 44 -13.34 -31.15 22.07
N ALA A 45 -13.06 -29.88 21.76
CA ALA A 45 -12.14 -29.54 20.68
C ALA A 45 -10.79 -30.23 20.96
N PRO A 46 -10.13 -30.82 19.94
CA PRO A 46 -8.79 -31.38 20.13
C PRO A 46 -7.90 -30.27 20.67
N ALA A 47 -7.21 -30.54 21.78
CA ALA A 47 -6.43 -29.53 22.49
C ALA A 47 -5.40 -28.92 21.53
N GLN A 48 -5.67 -27.69 21.09
CA GLN A 48 -4.82 -26.95 20.16
C GLN A 48 -3.48 -26.73 20.87
N ALA A 49 -2.39 -27.14 20.23
CA ALA A 49 -1.07 -27.06 20.83
C ALA A 49 -0.79 -25.61 21.25
N ALA A 50 -0.29 -25.43 22.47
CA ALA A 50 -0.03 -24.10 23.01
C ALA A 50 1.01 -23.38 22.15
N THR A 51 0.64 -22.22 21.60
CA THR A 51 1.52 -21.41 20.76
C THR A 51 2.78 -21.01 21.53
N THR A 52 3.94 -21.43 21.03
CA THR A 52 5.23 -21.02 21.57
C THR A 52 5.47 -19.56 21.21
N VAL A 53 5.68 -18.70 22.22
CA VAL A 53 5.98 -17.28 22.04
C VAL A 53 7.36 -16.98 22.60
N HIS A 54 8.24 -16.42 21.77
CA HIS A 54 9.56 -15.93 22.17
C HIS A 54 9.54 -14.41 22.29
N THR A 55 9.87 -13.91 23.47
CA THR A 55 9.98 -12.47 23.78
C THR A 55 11.42 -12.00 23.57
N TYR A 56 11.61 -10.95 22.75
CA TYR A 56 12.95 -10.51 22.41
C TYR A 56 13.76 -9.92 23.57
N ALA A 57 15.07 -10.18 23.55
CA ALA A 57 16.01 -9.58 24.49
C ALA A 57 15.95 -8.04 24.48
N PRO A 58 16.09 -7.36 25.64
CA PRO A 58 16.13 -5.90 25.71
C PRO A 58 17.22 -5.31 24.81
N THR A 59 16.85 -4.31 24.02
CA THR A 59 17.72 -3.75 22.99
C THR A 59 18.88 -2.96 23.61
N GLY A 60 20.11 -3.14 23.13
CA GLY A 60 21.34 -2.50 23.62
C GLY A 60 21.97 -3.11 24.87
N VAL A 61 21.39 -4.16 25.46
CA VAL A 61 21.82 -4.73 26.75
C VAL A 61 22.84 -5.86 26.56
N GLY A 62 24.12 -5.46 26.58
CA GLY A 62 25.27 -6.35 26.48
C GLY A 62 26.58 -5.55 26.47
N GLY A 63 27.73 -6.21 26.35
CA GLY A 63 29.05 -5.54 26.35
C GLY A 63 29.34 -4.68 27.59
N GLY A 64 28.71 -4.98 28.73
CA GLY A 64 28.77 -4.18 29.97
C GLY A 64 27.65 -3.17 30.16
N THR A 65 26.80 -2.93 29.15
CA THR A 65 25.56 -2.14 29.31
C THR A 65 24.47 -2.99 29.94
N THR A 66 23.88 -2.52 31.05
CA THR A 66 22.87 -3.24 31.84
C THR A 66 21.44 -2.71 31.69
N THR A 67 21.26 -1.61 30.95
CA THR A 67 19.97 -0.91 30.77
C THR A 67 19.71 -0.62 29.30
N SER A 68 18.52 -0.94 28.81
CA SER A 68 18.10 -0.59 27.44
C SER A 68 17.85 0.93 27.31
N PRO A 69 18.19 1.56 26.18
CA PRO A 69 17.74 2.92 25.87
C PRO A 69 16.28 2.98 25.37
N ASP A 70 15.67 1.83 25.07
CA ASP A 70 14.28 1.74 24.59
C ASP A 70 13.29 1.87 25.77
N VAL A 71 12.37 2.82 25.67
CA VAL A 71 11.40 3.12 26.72
C VAL A 71 10.16 2.23 26.58
N ALA A 72 9.78 1.51 27.63
CA ALA A 72 8.56 0.71 27.65
C ALA A 72 7.28 1.56 27.55
N SER A 73 6.24 1.05 26.90
CA SER A 73 4.94 1.74 26.79
C SER A 73 4.28 1.94 28.15
N THR A 74 3.81 3.16 28.39
CA THR A 74 2.90 3.49 29.50
C THR A 74 1.42 3.40 29.08
N LYS A 75 1.14 3.09 27.82
CA LYS A 75 -0.19 3.11 27.19
C LYS A 75 -0.77 1.71 27.04
N TYR A 76 0.08 0.72 26.75
CA TYR A 76 -0.32 -0.64 26.41
C TYR A 76 0.44 -1.69 27.22
N GLN A 77 -0.30 -2.65 27.76
CA GLN A 77 0.22 -3.93 28.22
C GLN A 77 -0.24 -5.00 27.24
N VAL A 78 0.69 -5.73 26.62
CA VAL A 78 0.39 -6.69 25.55
C VAL A 78 0.64 -8.11 26.03
N GLN A 79 -0.25 -9.03 25.69
CA GLN A 79 -0.07 -10.47 25.85
C GLN A 79 -0.35 -11.17 24.53
N VAL A 80 0.45 -12.19 24.23
CA VAL A 80 0.38 -13.01 23.01
C VAL A 80 0.22 -14.46 23.46
N ALA A 81 -0.92 -15.08 23.14
CA ALA A 81 -1.29 -16.41 23.64
C ALA A 81 -1.19 -16.57 25.19
N GLY A 82 -1.25 -15.47 25.94
CA GLY A 82 -1.05 -15.41 27.40
C GLY A 82 0.36 -15.03 27.86
N THR A 83 1.37 -15.09 26.97
CA THR A 83 2.74 -14.65 27.25
C THR A 83 2.83 -13.12 27.20
N PRO A 84 3.29 -12.42 28.25
CA PRO A 84 3.49 -10.97 28.22
C PRO A 84 4.56 -10.55 27.21
N VAL A 85 4.29 -9.49 26.43
CA VAL A 85 5.23 -8.89 25.48
C VAL A 85 5.36 -7.39 25.78
N GLN A 86 6.60 -6.90 25.85
CA GLN A 86 6.85 -5.47 26.04
C GLN A 86 6.58 -4.70 24.75
N ALA A 87 5.69 -3.70 24.82
CA ALA A 87 5.60 -2.65 23.82
C ALA A 87 6.64 -1.54 24.13
N VAL A 88 7.32 -1.02 23.11
CA VAL A 88 8.31 0.07 23.20
C VAL A 88 7.77 1.35 22.56
N GLN A 89 8.11 2.52 23.10
CA GLN A 89 7.63 3.82 22.62
C GLN A 89 8.43 4.35 21.41
N TYR A 90 7.70 4.74 20.36
CA TYR A 90 8.21 5.38 19.14
C TYR A 90 7.49 6.74 18.97
N THR A 91 7.96 7.72 19.73
CA THR A 91 7.31 9.04 19.92
C THR A 91 8.20 10.25 19.57
N GLN A 92 9.37 10.01 18.96
CA GLN A 92 10.33 11.06 18.61
C GLN A 92 9.82 11.93 17.45
N ASN A 93 10.00 13.24 17.50
CA ASN A 93 9.56 14.18 16.44
C ASN A 93 8.09 13.99 16.01
N GLY A 94 7.19 13.71 16.96
CA GLY A 94 5.76 13.56 16.70
C GLY A 94 5.37 12.27 15.97
N HIS A 95 4.05 12.10 15.80
CA HIS A 95 3.38 10.79 15.70
C HIS A 95 3.60 9.93 16.95
N ASN A 96 2.74 8.92 17.15
CA ASN A 96 2.55 8.29 18.46
C ASN A 96 2.30 6.79 18.30
N PHE A 97 3.36 6.07 17.95
CA PHE A 97 3.36 4.61 17.93
C PHE A 97 3.98 4.06 19.20
N ASP A 98 3.42 2.98 19.71
CA ASP A 98 4.16 1.99 20.48
C ASP A 98 4.23 0.69 19.65
N ILE A 99 5.27 -0.12 19.85
CA ILE A 99 5.53 -1.31 19.03
C ILE A 99 5.84 -2.50 19.93
N ALA A 100 5.02 -3.55 19.85
CA ALA A 100 5.26 -4.84 20.49
C ALA A 100 5.88 -5.81 19.46
N ARG A 101 7.09 -6.30 19.74
CA ARG A 101 7.85 -7.22 18.87
C ARG A 101 8.10 -8.54 19.59
N PHE A 102 7.87 -9.64 18.91
CA PHE A 102 8.05 -11.00 19.40
C PHE A 102 8.13 -11.98 18.23
N ALA A 103 8.37 -13.25 18.52
CA ALA A 103 8.24 -14.32 17.56
C ALA A 103 7.31 -15.43 18.07
N SER A 104 6.68 -16.19 17.17
CA SER A 104 5.94 -17.39 17.56
C SER A 104 5.89 -18.48 16.49
N ASP A 105 5.48 -19.69 16.89
CA ASP A 105 5.26 -20.84 15.99
C ASP A 105 3.94 -20.76 15.19
N SER A 106 3.17 -19.69 15.37
CA SER A 106 1.86 -19.47 14.75
C SER A 106 1.81 -18.11 14.06
N ARG A 107 1.32 -18.04 12.82
CA ARG A 107 0.94 -16.73 12.22
C ARG A 107 -0.37 -16.18 12.79
N THR A 108 -1.09 -16.98 13.57
CA THR A 108 -2.37 -16.62 14.18
C THR A 108 -2.34 -16.82 15.69
N PRO A 109 -1.54 -16.06 16.46
CA PRO A 109 -1.69 -15.98 17.91
C PRO A 109 -2.88 -15.08 18.29
N THR A 110 -3.49 -15.37 19.44
CA THR A 110 -4.41 -14.43 20.11
C THR A 110 -3.60 -13.29 20.71
N ILE A 111 -3.98 -12.05 20.41
CA ILE A 111 -3.40 -10.83 20.98
C ILE A 111 -4.41 -10.24 21.96
N THR A 112 -3.98 -10.01 23.20
CA THR A 112 -4.71 -9.25 24.20
C THR A 112 -3.95 -7.97 24.53
N VAL A 113 -4.63 -6.84 24.51
CA VAL A 113 -4.06 -5.52 24.79
C VAL A 113 -4.89 -4.85 25.88
N THR A 114 -4.27 -4.58 27.03
CA THR A 114 -4.87 -3.79 28.11
C THR A 114 -4.33 -2.37 28.07
N LEU A 115 -5.22 -1.39 28.20
CA LEU A 115 -4.92 0.04 28.23
C LEU A 115 -5.21 0.61 29.64
N PRO A 116 -4.23 0.66 30.56
CA PRO A 116 -4.48 0.88 31.99
C PRO A 116 -5.11 2.23 32.36
N SER A 117 -5.07 3.21 31.45
CA SER A 117 -5.52 4.59 31.67
C SER A 117 -6.47 5.12 30.60
N THR A 118 -6.79 4.33 29.57
CA THR A 118 -7.60 4.76 28.41
C THR A 118 -8.78 3.83 28.23
N THR A 119 -9.99 4.37 28.41
CA THR A 119 -11.25 3.66 28.15
C THR A 119 -11.43 3.46 26.64
N ILE A 120 -11.90 2.27 26.25
CA ILE A 120 -12.10 1.83 24.87
C ILE A 120 -13.57 2.09 24.47
N ASP A 121 -13.77 3.01 23.54
CA ASP A 121 -15.06 3.31 22.91
C ASP A 121 -15.12 2.85 21.46
N THR A 122 -14.00 2.89 20.72
CA THR A 122 -13.86 2.27 19.39
C THR A 122 -12.51 1.55 19.24
N VAL A 123 -12.45 0.55 18.36
CA VAL A 123 -11.22 -0.15 17.98
C VAL A 123 -11.23 -0.41 16.48
N ASN A 124 -10.11 -0.15 15.82
CA ASN A 124 -9.87 -0.57 14.44
C ASN A 124 -8.54 -1.33 14.38
N VAL A 125 -8.51 -2.50 13.76
CA VAL A 125 -7.29 -3.30 13.54
C VAL A 125 -7.03 -3.41 12.04
N TYR A 126 -5.82 -3.12 11.59
CA TYR A 126 -5.48 -2.99 10.18
C TYR A 126 -4.59 -4.14 9.70
N PRO A 127 -4.81 -4.64 8.45
CA PRO A 127 -5.72 -4.10 7.42
C PRO A 127 -7.20 -4.45 7.69
N ALA A 128 -8.06 -3.43 7.73
CA ALA A 128 -9.41 -3.52 8.30
C ALA A 128 -10.33 -4.59 7.67
N ARG A 129 -10.14 -4.93 6.39
CA ARG A 129 -10.89 -6.00 5.70
C ARG A 129 -10.70 -7.40 6.32
N TYR A 130 -9.63 -7.61 7.09
CA TYR A 130 -9.30 -8.90 7.72
C TYR A 130 -9.72 -8.97 9.20
N TYR A 131 -10.14 -7.84 9.78
CA TYR A 131 -10.48 -7.68 11.20
C TYR A 131 -11.82 -6.93 11.34
N PRO A 132 -12.95 -7.53 10.92
CA PRO A 132 -14.27 -6.96 11.16
C PRO A 132 -14.52 -6.80 12.67
N SER A 133 -15.38 -5.85 13.07
CA SER A 133 -15.65 -5.58 14.49
C SER A 133 -16.12 -6.81 15.27
N SER A 134 -16.81 -7.75 14.63
CA SER A 134 -17.21 -9.05 15.22
C SER A 134 -16.06 -10.03 15.51
N SER A 135 -14.84 -9.74 15.06
CA SER A 135 -13.62 -10.50 15.37
C SER A 135 -12.78 -9.90 16.51
N ILE A 136 -13.20 -8.76 17.06
CA ILE A 136 -12.54 -8.02 18.12
C ILE A 136 -13.46 -8.05 19.35
N SER A 137 -12.97 -8.62 20.45
CA SER A 137 -13.66 -8.56 21.75
C SER A 137 -13.15 -7.35 22.54
N VAL A 138 -14.05 -6.55 23.10
CA VAL A 138 -13.72 -5.52 24.10
C VAL A 138 -14.32 -5.97 25.43
N GLY A 139 -13.53 -5.93 26.49
CA GLY A 139 -13.93 -6.33 27.83
C GLY A 139 -15.03 -5.44 28.39
N ALA A 140 -15.81 -5.99 29.33
CA ALA A 140 -16.83 -5.23 30.07
C ALA A 140 -16.23 -4.11 30.95
N ASP A 141 -14.91 -4.14 31.18
CA ASP A 141 -14.13 -3.06 31.79
C ASP A 141 -13.92 -1.86 30.86
N LYS A 142 -14.10 -2.02 29.54
CA LYS A 142 -13.62 -1.11 28.49
C LYS A 142 -12.13 -0.76 28.62
N HIS A 143 -11.31 -1.61 29.20
CA HIS A 143 -9.87 -1.40 29.35
C HIS A 143 -9.03 -2.51 28.74
N THR A 144 -9.64 -3.64 28.37
CA THR A 144 -8.96 -4.73 27.65
C THR A 144 -9.64 -4.99 26.30
N LEU A 145 -8.87 -5.16 25.24
CA LEU A 145 -9.32 -5.72 23.95
C LEU A 145 -8.56 -6.99 23.62
N THR A 146 -9.22 -7.93 22.93
CA THR A 146 -8.63 -9.18 22.46
C THR A 146 -9.04 -9.42 21.01
N PHE A 147 -8.08 -9.75 20.15
CA PHE A 147 -8.32 -10.15 18.77
C PHE A 147 -7.41 -11.32 18.37
N GLN A 148 -7.83 -12.05 17.35
CA GLN A 148 -7.09 -13.16 16.76
C GLN A 148 -6.37 -12.65 15.51
N MET A 149 -5.03 -12.76 15.42
CA MET A 149 -4.33 -12.43 14.16
C MET A 149 -4.88 -13.29 13.02
N SER A 150 -5.16 -12.67 11.88
CA SER A 150 -6.08 -13.21 10.87
C SER A 150 -5.38 -14.07 9.82
N ALA A 151 -5.72 -15.37 9.76
CA ALA A 151 -5.18 -16.29 8.75
C ALA A 151 -5.40 -15.78 7.31
N ALA A 152 -6.54 -15.14 7.06
CA ALA A 152 -6.89 -14.59 5.75
C ALA A 152 -6.01 -13.38 5.34
N ALA A 153 -5.37 -12.71 6.30
CA ALA A 153 -4.41 -11.65 6.03
C ALA A 153 -3.07 -12.18 5.53
N GLY A 154 -2.65 -13.39 5.94
CA GLY A 154 -1.32 -13.94 5.62
C GLY A 154 -0.11 -13.19 6.21
N LEU A 155 -0.33 -12.01 6.81
CA LEU A 155 0.67 -11.12 7.38
C LEU A 155 1.21 -11.60 8.73
N ASN A 156 2.45 -11.19 9.02
CA ASN A 156 3.09 -11.34 10.33
C ASN A 156 2.81 -10.13 11.25
N GLN A 157 2.03 -9.15 10.80
CA GLN A 157 1.89 -7.85 11.44
C GLN A 157 0.45 -7.34 11.45
N ALA A 158 0.12 -6.53 12.45
CA ALA A 158 -1.15 -5.80 12.55
C ALA A 158 -0.93 -4.43 13.22
N ILE A 159 -1.76 -3.45 12.88
CA ILE A 159 -1.78 -2.13 13.54
C ILE A 159 -3.12 -1.97 14.25
N VAL A 160 -3.09 -1.71 15.56
CA VAL A 160 -4.27 -1.47 16.40
C VAL A 160 -4.38 0.04 16.65
N MET A 161 -5.55 0.60 16.34
CA MET A 161 -5.95 1.96 16.71
C MET A 161 -7.11 1.89 17.70
N VAL A 162 -7.02 2.63 18.81
CA VAL A 162 -8.07 2.72 19.83
C VAL A 162 -8.62 4.13 19.85
N ASN A 163 -9.96 4.24 19.98
CA ASN A 163 -10.76 5.47 19.96
C ASN A 163 -10.68 6.29 18.67
N GLY A 164 -9.98 5.80 17.65
CA GLY A 164 -9.68 6.49 16.40
C GLY A 164 -9.58 5.58 15.18
N ASP A 165 -9.32 6.20 14.04
CA ASP A 165 -9.17 5.56 12.74
C ASP A 165 -7.96 6.09 11.97
N SER A 166 -7.73 5.54 10.77
CA SER A 166 -6.56 5.84 9.94
C SER A 166 -6.49 7.29 9.43
N THR A 167 -7.53 8.12 9.59
CA THR A 167 -7.46 9.57 9.36
C THR A 167 -6.69 10.30 10.46
N ASN A 168 -6.58 9.74 11.67
CA ASN A 168 -6.02 10.41 12.85
C ASN A 168 -4.48 10.53 12.78
N ALA A 169 -4.01 11.56 12.08
CA ALA A 169 -2.59 11.83 11.88
C ALA A 169 -1.81 12.27 13.14
N THR A 170 -2.46 12.72 14.21
CA THR A 170 -1.80 13.59 15.20
C THR A 170 -2.01 13.24 16.68
N GLY A 171 -3.07 12.52 17.07
CA GLY A 171 -3.60 12.67 18.44
C GLY A 171 -4.05 11.40 19.17
N GLN A 172 -4.14 10.24 18.53
CA GLN A 172 -4.57 8.99 19.18
C GLN A 172 -3.46 7.93 19.10
N PRO A 173 -3.30 7.06 20.11
CA PRO A 173 -2.17 6.16 20.17
C PRO A 173 -2.35 4.98 19.21
N TYR A 174 -1.27 4.64 18.51
CA TYR A 174 -1.16 3.47 17.65
C TYR A 174 -0.36 2.39 18.38
N LEU A 175 -0.78 1.13 18.26
CA LEU A 175 0.05 -0.03 18.62
C LEU A 175 0.33 -0.86 17.37
N ALA A 176 1.60 -0.97 16.99
CA ALA A 176 2.04 -1.97 16.02
C ALA A 176 2.35 -3.29 16.74
N VAL A 177 1.86 -4.40 16.19
CA VAL A 177 2.07 -5.76 16.66
C VAL A 177 2.86 -6.50 15.58
N VAL A 178 4.07 -6.95 15.91
CA VAL A 178 4.97 -7.65 14.97
C VAL A 178 5.27 -9.04 15.51
N ASN A 179 4.72 -10.05 14.84
CA ASN A 179 4.85 -11.48 15.12
C ASN A 179 5.74 -12.16 14.08
N ASP A 180 7.05 -12.19 14.33
CA ASP A 180 7.96 -12.93 13.48
C ASP A 180 7.72 -14.45 13.59
N PRO A 181 8.07 -15.26 12.57
CA PRO A 181 8.23 -16.69 12.78
C PRO A 181 9.32 -16.94 13.83
N LEU A 182 9.30 -18.09 14.52
CA LEU A 182 10.50 -18.56 15.21
C LEU A 182 11.65 -18.70 14.21
N GLU A 183 12.84 -18.27 14.62
CA GLU A 183 14.06 -18.35 13.83
C GLU A 183 14.55 -19.81 13.78
N ASP A 184 14.94 -20.32 12.61
CA ASP A 184 15.41 -21.70 12.46
C ASP A 184 16.88 -21.82 12.93
N PRO A 185 17.18 -22.58 14.00
CA PRO A 185 18.55 -22.77 14.48
C PRO A 185 19.48 -23.45 13.47
N ALA A 186 18.96 -24.06 12.40
CA ALA A 186 19.75 -24.65 11.33
C ALA A 186 20.17 -23.64 10.23
N GLN A 187 19.55 -22.44 10.15
CA GLN A 187 20.01 -21.36 9.24
C GLN A 187 21.01 -20.41 9.91
N ARG A 188 20.94 -20.28 11.25
CA ARG A 188 21.85 -19.44 12.05
C ARG A 188 23.31 -19.76 11.73
N PRO A 189 24.16 -18.74 11.48
CA PRO A 189 25.60 -18.96 11.40
C PRO A 189 26.18 -19.34 12.76
N ASP A 190 27.39 -19.90 12.73
CA ASP A 190 28.22 -20.01 13.92
C ASP A 190 28.52 -18.61 14.48
N THR A 191 28.45 -18.45 15.80
CA THR A 191 28.69 -17.22 16.55
C THR A 191 29.83 -17.34 17.57
N THR A 192 30.58 -18.45 17.53
CA THR A 192 31.60 -18.78 18.54
C THR A 192 32.82 -17.87 18.44
N SER A 193 33.00 -17.01 19.45
CA SER A 193 34.18 -16.17 19.66
C SER A 193 35.52 -16.93 19.61
N ALA A 194 36.61 -16.19 19.45
CA ALA A 194 37.95 -16.74 19.56
C ALA A 194 38.34 -16.94 21.05
N PRO A 195 38.98 -18.07 21.43
CA PRO A 195 39.29 -18.37 22.83
C PRO A 195 40.40 -17.49 23.44
N ASP A 196 41.08 -16.67 22.63
CA ASP A 196 42.02 -15.62 23.06
C ASP A 196 41.36 -14.23 23.22
N GLY A 197 40.03 -14.17 23.04
CA GLY A 197 39.24 -12.95 23.07
C GLY A 197 39.60 -11.96 21.96
N SER A 198 40.21 -12.39 20.85
CA SER A 198 40.53 -11.53 19.69
C SER A 198 39.31 -11.14 18.87
N GLY A 199 38.17 -11.79 19.09
CA GLY A 199 37.04 -11.81 18.17
C GLY A 199 37.25 -12.67 16.93
N VAL A 200 38.49 -12.97 16.51
CA VAL A 200 38.81 -13.55 15.18
C VAL A 200 38.98 -15.07 15.25
N ASN A 201 37.88 -15.82 15.12
CA ASN A 201 37.89 -17.28 15.14
C ASN A 201 38.04 -17.86 13.73
N LEU A 202 39.28 -18.12 13.31
CA LEU A 202 39.61 -18.72 12.02
C LEU A 202 39.10 -20.16 11.83
N GLN A 203 38.70 -20.86 12.90
CA GLN A 203 38.20 -22.24 12.83
C GLN A 203 36.73 -22.24 12.40
N THR A 204 35.89 -21.52 13.14
CA THR A 204 34.45 -21.37 12.84
C THR A 204 34.22 -20.43 11.66
N GLY A 205 35.08 -19.42 11.48
CA GLY A 205 35.02 -18.43 10.41
C GLY A 205 34.37 -17.10 10.84
N VAL A 206 34.31 -16.88 12.14
CA VAL A 206 33.57 -15.80 12.80
C VAL A 206 34.51 -14.69 13.24
N LEU A 207 34.12 -13.45 12.96
CA LEU A 207 34.66 -12.25 13.59
C LEU A 207 33.59 -11.68 14.55
N ASN A 208 33.71 -11.96 15.85
CA ASN A 208 32.90 -11.31 16.87
C ASN A 208 33.35 -9.84 16.99
N PHE A 209 32.48 -8.94 16.56
CA PHE A 209 32.79 -7.53 16.43
C PHE A 209 32.96 -6.83 17.78
N GLN A 210 32.30 -7.29 18.85
CA GLN A 210 32.39 -6.66 20.17
C GLN A 210 33.79 -6.81 20.78
N GLU A 211 34.35 -8.02 20.71
CA GLU A 211 35.72 -8.32 21.14
C GLU A 211 36.76 -7.62 20.24
N PHE A 212 36.57 -7.71 18.93
CA PHE A 212 37.46 -7.12 17.95
C PHE A 212 37.54 -5.59 18.09
N ALA A 213 36.39 -4.90 18.17
CA ALA A 213 36.34 -3.45 18.27
C ALA A 213 36.93 -2.93 19.59
N ALA A 214 36.70 -3.64 20.71
CA ALA A 214 37.30 -3.30 22.00
C ALA A 214 38.84 -3.36 21.95
N LYS A 215 39.41 -4.44 21.37
CA LYS A 215 40.87 -4.54 21.18
C LYS A 215 41.40 -3.55 20.14
N TYR A 216 40.66 -3.31 19.05
CA TYR A 216 41.05 -2.37 18.01
C TYR A 216 41.16 -0.94 18.54
N LEU A 217 40.12 -0.44 19.22
CA LEU A 217 40.09 0.92 19.77
C LEU A 217 41.09 1.13 20.90
N ALA A 218 41.43 0.09 21.67
CA ALA A 218 42.48 0.15 22.68
C ALA A 218 43.88 0.37 22.08
N ALA A 219 44.13 -0.15 20.86
CA ALA A 219 45.38 0.06 20.12
C ALA A 219 45.34 1.29 19.18
N HIS A 220 44.14 1.66 18.69
CA HIS A 220 43.91 2.72 17.70
C HIS A 220 42.82 3.70 18.20
N PRO A 221 43.06 4.45 19.29
CA PRO A 221 42.06 5.32 19.86
C PRO A 221 41.65 6.43 18.88
N ASN A 222 40.35 6.70 18.77
CA ASN A 222 39.79 7.66 17.81
C ASN A 222 40.39 9.07 17.90
N SER A 223 40.81 9.50 19.09
CA SER A 223 41.49 10.78 19.33
C SER A 223 42.89 10.90 18.70
N ALA A 224 43.49 9.79 18.27
CA ALA A 224 44.74 9.74 17.51
C ALA A 224 44.53 9.27 16.05
N ALA A 225 43.50 8.45 15.80
CA ALA A 225 43.19 7.94 14.46
C ALA A 225 42.45 8.98 13.59
N GLN A 226 41.49 9.72 14.14
CA GLN A 226 40.70 10.69 13.38
C GLN A 226 41.54 11.91 12.99
N LYS A 227 41.46 12.30 11.72
CA LYS A 227 42.11 13.49 11.16
C LYS A 227 41.07 14.42 10.55
N ALA A 228 41.37 15.71 10.55
CA ALA A 228 40.61 16.67 9.77
C ALA A 228 40.99 16.58 8.27
N PRO A 229 40.06 16.84 7.34
CA PRO A 229 40.37 16.90 5.90
C PRO A 229 41.48 17.89 5.58
N ALA A 230 42.36 17.51 4.65
CA ALA A 230 43.34 18.43 4.08
C ALA A 230 42.68 19.36 3.05
N ALA A 231 43.29 20.52 2.80
CA ALA A 231 42.90 21.37 1.68
C ALA A 231 43.23 20.67 0.35
N THR A 232 42.25 20.58 -0.54
CA THR A 232 42.31 19.92 -1.85
C THR A 232 42.02 20.91 -2.96
N THR A 233 42.63 20.75 -4.14
CA THR A 233 42.26 21.55 -5.32
C THR A 233 40.88 21.10 -5.79
N SER A 234 39.93 22.02 -5.94
CA SER A 234 38.56 21.68 -6.34
C SER A 234 38.51 21.15 -7.77
N SER A 235 37.67 20.13 -8.02
CA SER A 235 37.32 19.65 -9.37
C SER A 235 36.74 20.74 -10.29
N MET A 236 36.32 21.88 -9.73
CA MET A 236 35.78 23.03 -10.45
C MET A 236 36.75 24.22 -10.59
N ALA A 237 37.99 24.09 -10.09
CA ALA A 237 39.01 25.13 -10.22
C ALA A 237 39.33 25.45 -11.69
N GLY A 238 39.39 26.74 -12.04
CA GLY A 238 39.62 27.22 -13.41
C GLY A 238 38.40 27.12 -14.36
N LYS A 239 37.26 26.60 -13.90
CA LYS A 239 36.00 26.59 -14.67
C LYS A 239 35.16 27.85 -14.37
N THR A 240 34.18 28.13 -15.22
CA THR A 240 33.15 29.16 -14.96
C THR A 240 31.83 28.45 -14.65
N VAL A 241 31.20 28.82 -13.52
CA VAL A 241 29.98 28.18 -12.99
C VAL A 241 28.92 29.26 -12.74
N ASN A 242 27.75 29.12 -13.38
CA ASN A 242 26.67 30.11 -13.40
C ASN A 242 27.13 31.56 -13.74
N GLY A 243 28.22 31.72 -14.49
CA GLY A 243 28.83 33.02 -14.80
C GLY A 243 29.91 33.51 -13.82
N THR A 244 30.08 32.89 -12.65
CA THR A 244 31.22 33.13 -11.75
C THR A 244 32.44 32.30 -12.18
N ALA A 245 33.57 32.95 -12.43
CA ALA A 245 34.83 32.24 -12.67
C ALA A 245 35.42 31.73 -11.34
N ILE A 246 35.70 30.42 -11.27
CA ILE A 246 36.40 29.81 -10.14
C ILE A 246 37.91 29.90 -10.41
N PRO A 247 38.74 30.45 -9.50
CA PRO A 247 40.17 30.64 -9.77
C PRO A 247 40.90 29.35 -10.16
N ALA A 248 41.88 29.46 -11.06
CA ALA A 248 42.76 28.36 -11.40
C ALA A 248 43.58 27.95 -10.16
N GLY A 249 43.54 26.66 -9.79
CA GLY A 249 44.16 26.16 -8.56
C GLY A 249 43.40 26.51 -7.26
N GLN A 250 42.15 26.99 -7.33
CA GLN A 250 41.32 27.23 -6.14
C GLN A 250 41.21 25.95 -5.28
N GLN A 251 41.51 26.09 -4.00
CA GLN A 251 41.43 25.00 -3.03
C GLN A 251 40.19 25.09 -2.14
N SER A 252 39.74 23.94 -1.64
CA SER A 252 38.92 23.87 -0.44
C SER A 252 39.70 24.40 0.77
N SER A 253 38.99 24.81 1.82
CA SER A 253 39.61 25.25 3.07
C SER A 253 40.30 24.08 3.77
N ALA A 254 41.31 24.35 4.61
CA ALA A 254 41.83 23.32 5.51
C ALA A 254 40.76 22.94 6.55
N GLY A 255 40.61 21.64 6.81
CA GLY A 255 39.61 21.12 7.75
C GLY A 255 39.95 21.35 9.21
N SER A 256 38.95 21.14 10.08
CA SER A 256 39.11 21.18 11.53
C SER A 256 38.16 20.21 12.23
N LEU A 257 38.62 19.51 13.26
CA LEU A 257 37.73 18.77 14.16
C LEU A 257 36.95 19.76 15.04
N VAL A 258 35.65 19.53 15.19
CA VAL A 258 34.72 20.33 16.02
C VAL A 258 34.02 19.45 17.06
N SER A 259 33.28 20.04 18.01
CA SER A 259 32.54 19.27 19.02
C SER A 259 31.52 18.33 18.36
N ALA A 260 31.33 17.14 18.91
CA ALA A 260 30.22 16.25 18.54
C ALA A 260 28.83 16.92 18.74
N SER A 261 28.75 17.90 19.65
CA SER A 261 27.54 18.71 19.89
C SER A 261 27.40 19.94 18.99
N SER A 262 28.31 20.17 18.04
CA SER A 262 28.16 21.25 17.06
C SER A 262 27.00 20.97 16.10
N VAL A 263 26.32 22.02 15.64
CA VAL A 263 25.15 21.97 14.74
C VAL A 263 25.43 22.75 13.45
N ASN A 264 24.80 22.35 12.34
CA ASN A 264 25.11 22.83 10.99
C ASN A 264 26.60 22.71 10.65
N VAL A 265 27.18 21.55 10.98
CA VAL A 265 28.59 21.24 10.67
C VAL A 265 28.67 20.90 9.19
N ARG A 266 29.49 21.65 8.45
CA ARG A 266 29.71 21.44 7.01
C ARG A 266 31.18 21.13 6.72
N TYR A 267 31.42 20.34 5.67
CA TYR A 267 32.76 20.11 5.15
C TYR A 267 33.50 21.45 4.91
N PRO A 268 34.81 21.57 5.21
CA PRO A 268 35.74 20.55 5.71
C PRO A 268 35.80 20.47 7.26
N LYS A 269 34.81 21.00 7.98
CA LYS A 269 34.71 20.79 9.43
C LYS A 269 34.09 19.42 9.69
N VAL A 270 34.60 18.70 10.68
CA VAL A 270 34.17 17.33 10.98
C VAL A 270 33.95 17.17 12.49
N ARG A 271 32.83 16.58 12.90
CA ARG A 271 32.57 16.27 14.31
C ARG A 271 33.62 15.28 14.85
N ALA A 272 34.19 15.59 16.01
CA ALA A 272 35.10 14.69 16.71
C ALA A 272 34.37 13.43 17.17
N MET A 273 34.93 12.25 16.87
CA MET A 273 34.34 10.97 17.23
C MET A 273 34.42 10.71 18.74
N ALA A 274 33.40 10.00 19.26
CA ALA A 274 33.43 9.51 20.63
C ALA A 274 34.53 8.44 20.81
N ALA A 275 35.03 8.27 22.04
CA ALA A 275 36.06 7.26 22.33
C ALA A 275 35.59 5.81 22.04
N GLY A 276 34.28 5.55 22.12
CA GLY A 276 33.64 4.28 21.76
C GLY A 276 32.93 4.29 20.41
N ASP A 277 33.22 5.25 19.52
CA ASP A 277 32.73 5.20 18.12
C ASP A 277 33.48 4.09 17.37
N VAL A 278 32.76 3.07 16.90
CA VAL A 278 33.36 1.85 16.31
C VAL A 278 33.54 1.93 14.79
N THR A 279 33.40 3.10 14.17
CA THR A 279 33.52 3.31 12.71
C THR A 279 34.82 2.73 12.12
N TYR A 280 35.99 3.10 12.65
CA TYR A 280 37.26 2.56 12.14
C TYR A 280 37.48 1.08 12.50
N ALA A 281 36.88 0.60 13.58
CA ALA A 281 36.91 -0.82 13.91
C ALA A 281 36.09 -1.66 12.92
N LEU A 282 34.96 -1.14 12.41
CA LEU A 282 34.17 -1.81 11.37
C LEU A 282 34.99 -1.99 10.09
N GLN A 283 35.62 -0.91 9.61
CA GLN A 283 36.47 -0.98 8.43
C GLN A 283 37.59 -2.02 8.60
N ALA A 284 38.30 -1.97 9.73
CA ALA A 284 39.35 -2.94 10.04
C ALA A 284 38.83 -4.38 10.19
N ALA A 285 37.59 -4.60 10.65
CA ALA A 285 36.97 -5.92 10.72
C ALA A 285 36.64 -6.46 9.33
N LEU A 286 36.04 -5.64 8.46
CA LEU A 286 35.77 -6.00 7.07
C LEU A 286 37.06 -6.29 6.30
N ASP A 287 38.11 -5.48 6.47
CA ASP A 287 39.42 -5.72 5.86
C ASP A 287 40.09 -6.98 6.42
N THR A 288 39.91 -7.29 7.72
CA THR A 288 40.37 -8.55 8.32
C THR A 288 39.69 -9.77 7.68
N ILE A 289 38.39 -9.68 7.37
CA ILE A 289 37.66 -10.73 6.65
C ILE A 289 38.14 -10.83 5.19
N LYS A 290 38.24 -9.71 4.46
CA LYS A 290 38.77 -9.64 3.09
C LYS A 290 40.19 -10.21 2.98
N ALA A 291 41.02 -10.05 4.01
CA ALA A 291 42.39 -10.56 4.07
C ALA A 291 42.50 -12.06 4.42
N ASN A 292 41.43 -12.70 4.94
CA ASN A 292 41.41 -14.11 5.33
C ASN A 292 40.33 -14.92 4.58
N PRO A 293 40.26 -14.84 3.23
CA PRO A 293 39.10 -15.27 2.46
C PRO A 293 38.80 -16.77 2.56
N THR A 294 39.80 -17.62 2.77
CA THR A 294 39.59 -19.08 2.92
C THR A 294 39.16 -19.50 4.33
N ALA A 295 39.20 -18.59 5.32
CA ALA A 295 39.02 -18.91 6.73
C ALA A 295 37.86 -18.15 7.39
N LEU A 296 37.66 -16.88 7.06
CA LEU A 296 36.59 -16.03 7.60
C LEU A 296 35.48 -15.79 6.58
N ASN A 297 34.24 -15.69 7.07
CA ASN A 297 33.09 -15.23 6.28
C ASN A 297 31.92 -14.68 7.10
N THR A 298 31.91 -14.79 8.44
CA THR A 298 30.84 -14.25 9.29
C THR A 298 31.34 -13.04 10.08
N LEU A 299 30.70 -11.88 9.90
CA LEU A 299 30.77 -10.74 10.81
C LEU A 299 29.61 -10.85 11.83
N TYR A 300 29.92 -10.95 13.12
CA TYR A 300 28.95 -11.23 14.17
C TYR A 300 28.87 -10.08 15.18
N PHE A 301 27.64 -9.58 15.40
CA PHE A 301 27.31 -8.59 16.43
C PHE A 301 26.50 -9.26 17.56
N PRO A 302 27.12 -9.64 18.69
CA PRO A 302 26.37 -10.06 19.88
C PRO A 302 25.55 -8.90 20.46
N ASN A 303 24.60 -9.17 21.37
CA ASN A 303 23.84 -8.13 22.05
C ASN A 303 24.78 -7.13 22.79
N GLY A 304 24.41 -5.86 22.76
CA GLY A 304 25.21 -4.70 23.14
C GLY A 304 24.81 -3.47 22.34
N THR A 305 25.41 -2.32 22.68
CA THR A 305 25.21 -1.06 21.94
C THR A 305 26.47 -0.68 21.19
N TYR A 306 26.34 -0.44 19.88
CA TYR A 306 27.40 0.00 18.98
C TYR A 306 27.05 1.39 18.46
N VAL A 307 28.01 2.32 18.44
CA VAL A 307 27.84 3.68 17.92
C VAL A 307 28.83 3.91 16.79
N TRP A 308 28.36 4.26 15.60
CA TRP A 308 29.20 4.32 14.38
C TRP A 308 28.62 5.24 13.30
N SER A 309 29.28 5.32 12.14
CA SER A 309 28.77 5.96 10.92
C SER A 309 27.73 5.14 10.14
N GLY A 310 27.43 3.90 10.55
CA GLY A 310 26.58 2.96 9.81
C GLY A 310 27.32 1.70 9.37
N LEU A 311 26.57 0.66 8.98
CA LEU A 311 27.13 -0.54 8.35
C LEU A 311 27.43 -0.26 6.87
N LEU A 312 28.62 0.28 6.58
CA LEU A 312 29.08 0.49 5.21
C LEU A 312 29.95 -0.70 4.75
N VAL A 313 29.48 -1.44 3.75
CA VAL A 313 30.25 -2.47 3.04
C VAL A 313 30.45 -2.01 1.60
N ASN A 314 31.64 -1.50 1.29
CA ASN A 314 32.03 -1.12 -0.08
C ASN A 314 33.09 -2.08 -0.66
N GLY A 315 32.96 -2.39 -1.94
CA GLY A 315 33.94 -3.17 -2.72
C GLY A 315 34.27 -4.53 -2.10
N LEU A 316 33.25 -5.33 -1.77
CA LEU A 316 33.39 -6.67 -1.20
C LEU A 316 32.70 -7.71 -2.09
N ASP A 317 33.48 -8.64 -2.63
CA ASP A 317 32.97 -9.85 -3.29
C ASP A 317 32.96 -10.98 -2.25
N GLY A 318 31.77 -11.38 -1.81
CA GLY A 318 31.57 -12.44 -0.83
C GLY A 318 31.72 -13.84 -1.41
N GLY A 319 31.60 -14.00 -2.74
CA GLY A 319 31.83 -15.25 -3.47
C GLY A 319 33.28 -15.74 -3.34
N LYS A 320 34.22 -14.83 -3.05
CA LYS A 320 35.62 -15.15 -2.70
C LYS A 320 35.83 -15.66 -1.27
N LEU A 321 34.86 -15.51 -0.36
CA LEU A 321 35.00 -15.87 1.06
C LEU A 321 34.67 -17.35 1.35
N LYS A 322 34.92 -17.80 2.58
CA LYS A 322 34.61 -19.15 3.05
C LYS A 322 33.11 -19.42 2.88
N GLY A 323 32.77 -20.52 2.18
CA GLY A 323 31.38 -20.85 1.85
C GLY A 323 30.75 -20.00 0.74
N GLY A 324 31.49 -19.09 0.10
CA GLY A 324 31.05 -18.31 -1.05
C GLY A 324 30.03 -17.21 -0.73
N LYS A 325 29.96 -16.73 0.52
CA LYS A 325 29.13 -15.57 0.89
C LYS A 325 29.66 -14.89 2.16
N LEU A 326 29.63 -13.55 2.21
CA LEU A 326 29.71 -12.83 3.49
C LEU A 326 28.39 -12.98 4.25
N LYS A 327 28.45 -13.46 5.49
CA LYS A 327 27.33 -13.41 6.43
C LYS A 327 27.55 -12.26 7.43
N ILE A 328 26.51 -11.49 7.70
CA ILE A 328 26.48 -10.45 8.72
C ILE A 328 25.30 -10.79 9.63
N TYR A 329 25.56 -11.22 10.86
CA TYR A 329 24.53 -11.68 11.79
C TYR A 329 24.46 -10.82 13.04
N THR A 330 23.24 -10.43 13.41
CA THR A 330 22.96 -9.58 14.57
C THR A 330 22.11 -10.33 15.61
N ASP A 331 22.63 -10.47 16.82
CA ASP A 331 21.89 -11.06 17.93
C ASP A 331 20.60 -10.29 18.22
N GLU A 332 19.60 -10.99 18.75
CA GLU A 332 18.40 -10.33 19.27
C GLU A 332 18.77 -9.27 20.32
N GLY A 333 18.25 -8.07 20.14
CA GLY A 333 18.54 -6.92 20.99
C GLY A 333 19.87 -6.21 20.71
N ALA A 334 20.76 -6.67 19.82
CA ALA A 334 21.91 -5.85 19.40
C ALA A 334 21.43 -4.49 18.86
N LEU A 335 22.04 -3.38 19.28
CA LEU A 335 21.68 -2.02 18.86
C LEU A 335 22.84 -1.40 18.09
N LEU A 336 22.68 -1.26 16.78
CA LEU A 336 23.67 -0.73 15.86
C LEU A 336 23.28 0.69 15.46
N LYS A 337 23.68 1.66 16.28
CA LYS A 337 23.17 3.03 16.22
C LYS A 337 24.11 3.98 15.48
N ASN A 338 23.57 4.66 14.47
CA ASN A 338 24.28 5.74 13.82
C ASN A 338 24.46 6.92 14.78
N ARG A 339 25.65 7.53 14.70
CA ARG A 339 26.04 8.73 15.44
C ARG A 339 25.26 9.98 14.97
N ILE A 340 25.64 11.14 15.49
CA ILE A 340 25.40 12.40 14.78
C ILE A 340 26.50 12.51 13.72
N GLN A 341 26.08 12.59 12.45
CA GLN A 341 26.92 12.47 11.26
C GLN A 341 28.17 13.35 11.28
N ALA A 342 29.25 12.93 10.61
CA ALA A 342 30.53 13.64 10.54
C ALA A 342 30.37 15.13 10.22
N TYR A 343 29.55 15.42 9.21
CA TYR A 343 29.14 16.73 8.71
C TYR A 343 27.88 16.52 7.86
N MET A 344 27.17 17.60 7.54
CA MET A 344 25.87 17.57 6.88
C MET A 344 25.91 16.96 5.48
N GLU A 345 27.03 17.09 4.77
CA GLU A 345 27.26 16.50 3.44
C GLU A 345 27.75 15.04 3.47
N ALA A 346 27.90 14.40 4.65
CA ALA A 346 28.46 13.06 4.78
C ALA A 346 27.46 11.93 4.45
N PHE A 347 27.95 10.85 3.82
CA PHE A 347 27.16 9.66 3.50
C PHE A 347 27.24 8.62 4.64
N GLU A 348 26.21 8.57 5.50
CA GLU A 348 26.16 7.72 6.70
C GLU A 348 24.77 7.03 6.86
N PRO A 349 24.35 6.14 5.93
CA PRO A 349 23.12 5.35 6.06
C PRO A 349 23.20 4.33 7.21
N ALA A 350 22.08 3.76 7.65
CA ALA A 350 22.11 2.73 8.71
C ALA A 350 22.76 1.43 8.21
N ILE A 351 22.48 1.05 6.96
CA ILE A 351 23.18 0.02 6.18
C ILE A 351 23.42 0.56 4.76
N GLY A 352 24.64 0.46 4.26
CA GLY A 352 24.99 0.73 2.86
C GLY A 352 25.82 -0.41 2.28
N ILE A 353 25.27 -1.10 1.28
CA ILE A 353 25.94 -2.19 0.55
C ILE A 353 26.25 -1.68 -0.86
N ILE A 354 27.52 -1.39 -1.12
CA ILE A 354 27.99 -0.60 -2.26
C ILE A 354 29.02 -1.41 -3.08
N ASN A 355 28.92 -1.44 -4.41
CA ASN A 355 29.86 -2.14 -5.32
C ASN A 355 30.22 -3.57 -4.88
N SER A 356 29.28 -4.32 -4.31
CA SER A 356 29.56 -5.57 -3.59
C SER A 356 28.67 -6.72 -4.08
N SER A 357 29.11 -7.96 -3.86
CA SER A 357 28.34 -9.15 -4.21
C SER A 357 28.32 -10.20 -3.12
N ASP A 358 27.30 -11.07 -3.15
CA ASP A 358 27.21 -12.27 -2.32
C ASP A 358 27.28 -11.95 -0.81
N ILE A 359 26.29 -11.18 -0.33
CA ILE A 359 26.17 -10.78 1.07
C ILE A 359 24.80 -11.19 1.62
N GLU A 360 24.78 -11.67 2.86
CA GLU A 360 23.57 -12.03 3.60
C GLU A 360 23.59 -11.35 4.97
N ILE A 361 22.59 -10.50 5.22
CA ILE A 361 22.35 -9.84 6.51
C ILE A 361 21.18 -10.57 7.18
N ASP A 362 21.39 -11.00 8.42
CA ASP A 362 20.45 -11.85 9.16
C ASP A 362 20.44 -11.51 10.66
N GLY A 363 19.50 -12.09 11.38
CA GLY A 363 19.29 -11.88 12.80
C GLY A 363 18.44 -10.65 13.14
N ARG A 364 18.22 -10.45 14.44
CA ARG A 364 17.12 -9.64 14.99
C ARG A 364 17.60 -8.48 15.87
N GLY A 365 18.83 -8.03 15.64
CA GLY A 365 19.32 -6.73 16.08
C GLY A 365 18.62 -5.59 15.35
N VAL A 366 18.82 -4.37 15.84
CA VAL A 366 18.19 -3.14 15.33
C VAL A 366 19.27 -2.18 14.85
N PHE A 367 19.20 -1.81 13.58
CA PHE A 367 19.96 -0.71 13.00
C PHE A 367 19.16 0.59 13.21
N ASP A 368 19.74 1.57 13.92
CA ASP A 368 19.09 2.84 14.29
C ASP A 368 19.76 3.99 13.53
N GLY A 369 19.14 4.45 12.42
CA GLY A 369 19.66 5.50 11.55
C GLY A 369 19.82 6.88 12.22
N ASN A 370 19.28 7.04 13.43
CA ASN A 370 19.40 8.24 14.26
C ASN A 370 18.92 9.53 13.57
N GLY A 371 18.01 9.42 12.60
CA GLY A 371 17.58 10.48 11.71
C GLY A 371 16.97 11.70 12.41
N VAL A 372 16.06 11.48 13.38
CA VAL A 372 15.48 12.59 14.18
C VAL A 372 16.54 13.45 14.86
N ALA A 373 17.60 12.82 15.38
CA ALA A 373 18.65 13.54 16.09
C ALA A 373 19.61 14.29 15.13
N ASN A 374 19.79 13.76 13.92
CA ASN A 374 20.58 14.42 12.87
C ASN A 374 19.85 15.65 12.29
N TYR A 375 18.54 15.55 12.01
CA TYR A 375 17.80 16.51 11.17
C TYR A 375 16.71 17.32 11.91
N ASN A 376 16.91 17.69 13.18
CA ASN A 376 15.95 18.54 13.91
C ASN A 376 15.91 19.99 13.35
N ALA A 377 15.00 20.21 12.41
CA ALA A 377 14.94 21.30 11.42
C ALA A 377 14.67 22.73 11.93
N SER A 378 15.02 23.08 13.17
CA SER A 378 14.83 24.45 13.68
C SER A 378 15.77 24.91 14.80
N SER A 379 16.42 24.01 15.55
CA SER A 379 17.15 24.43 16.77
C SER A 379 18.30 23.54 17.26
N SER A 380 18.43 22.28 16.82
CA SER A 380 19.48 21.38 17.35
C SER A 380 20.09 20.37 16.36
N GLY A 381 19.62 20.31 15.11
CA GLY A 381 20.16 19.42 14.09
C GLY A 381 21.02 20.13 13.05
N ASP A 382 21.49 19.38 12.06
CA ASP A 382 21.89 19.95 10.77
C ASP A 382 20.64 20.21 9.90
N LEU A 383 20.75 21.14 8.95
CA LEU A 383 19.78 21.27 7.86
C LEU A 383 19.81 20.03 6.94
N HIS A 384 18.68 19.75 6.29
CA HIS A 384 18.54 18.60 5.40
C HIS A 384 17.68 18.99 4.19
N ASP A 385 18.31 19.02 3.02
CA ASP A 385 17.69 19.33 1.74
C ASP A 385 18.49 18.61 0.63
N ALA A 386 17.82 18.05 -0.38
CA ALA A 386 18.46 17.36 -1.51
C ALA A 386 19.38 18.23 -2.40
N TYR A 387 19.45 19.55 -2.16
CA TYR A 387 20.38 20.50 -2.81
C TYR A 387 21.41 21.08 -1.83
N ARG A 388 21.57 20.45 -0.66
CA ARG A 388 22.51 20.86 0.40
C ARG A 388 23.34 19.71 0.96
N SER A 389 22.79 18.50 1.00
CA SER A 389 23.42 17.28 1.52
C SER A 389 23.25 16.12 0.53
N GLN A 390 24.05 15.08 0.70
CA GLN A 390 23.79 13.77 0.08
C GLN A 390 22.44 13.20 0.55
N HIS A 391 21.79 12.42 -0.32
CA HIS A 391 20.72 11.51 0.13
C HIS A 391 21.34 10.38 0.96
N GLN A 392 20.59 9.89 1.96
CA GLN A 392 20.98 8.75 2.78
C GLN A 392 19.75 8.18 3.48
N GLY A 393 19.29 7.00 3.09
CA GLY A 393 18.19 6.30 3.72
C GLY A 393 18.60 5.47 4.95
N GLY A 394 17.73 4.52 5.29
CA GLY A 394 18.01 3.46 6.26
C GLY A 394 18.93 2.40 5.66
N VAL A 395 18.41 1.61 4.72
CA VAL A 395 19.11 0.48 4.08
C VAL A 395 19.26 0.71 2.58
N MET A 396 20.49 0.91 2.12
CA MET A 396 20.83 1.19 0.72
C MET A 396 21.55 -0.01 0.09
N VAL A 397 21.08 -0.48 -1.08
CA VAL A 397 21.81 -1.45 -1.91
C VAL A 397 22.16 -0.81 -3.23
N MET A 398 23.44 -0.49 -3.43
CA MET A 398 23.94 0.32 -4.55
C MET A 398 24.97 -0.46 -5.39
N HIS A 399 24.80 -0.52 -6.71
CA HIS A 399 25.75 -1.14 -7.65
C HIS A 399 26.16 -2.58 -7.25
N SER A 400 25.25 -3.31 -6.60
CA SER A 400 25.54 -4.57 -5.88
C SER A 400 24.61 -5.70 -6.30
N SER A 401 25.06 -6.96 -6.17
CA SER A 401 24.26 -8.13 -6.56
C SER A 401 24.28 -9.30 -5.60
N ASP A 402 23.28 -10.18 -5.70
CA ASP A 402 23.18 -11.42 -4.91
C ASP A 402 23.11 -11.15 -3.39
N ILE A 403 22.40 -10.08 -3.04
CA ILE A 403 22.26 -9.57 -1.67
C ILE A 403 20.98 -10.13 -1.03
N THR A 404 21.09 -10.65 0.18
CA THR A 404 19.98 -11.20 0.96
C THR A 404 19.83 -10.46 2.28
N PHE A 405 18.61 -10.06 2.62
CA PHE A 405 18.23 -9.60 3.95
C PHE A 405 17.20 -10.57 4.52
N ASN A 406 17.45 -11.11 5.69
CA ASN A 406 16.54 -11.96 6.46
C ASN A 406 16.27 -11.27 7.80
N ASP A 407 15.01 -11.27 8.24
CA ASP A 407 14.52 -10.81 9.55
C ASP A 407 14.88 -9.37 10.01
N THR A 408 15.60 -8.63 9.17
CA THR A 408 16.34 -7.41 9.53
C THR A 408 15.42 -6.28 10.01
N TYR A 409 15.84 -5.60 11.07
CA TYR A 409 15.15 -4.41 11.61
C TYR A 409 15.97 -3.14 11.41
N GLU A 410 15.40 -2.19 10.67
CA GLU A 410 15.78 -0.78 10.61
C GLU A 410 14.83 0.06 11.49
N ARG A 411 15.32 1.17 12.05
CA ARG A 411 14.48 2.24 12.58
C ARG A 411 15.16 3.60 12.48
N ASN A 412 14.35 4.66 12.55
CA ASN A 412 14.84 6.04 12.66
C ASN A 412 15.68 6.44 11.44
N ALA A 413 15.24 5.98 10.26
CA ALA A 413 15.85 6.25 8.97
C ALA A 413 16.06 7.75 8.78
N LYS A 414 17.13 8.14 8.08
CA LYS A 414 17.37 9.54 7.73
C LYS A 414 16.41 10.00 6.62
N GLN A 415 16.19 9.15 5.62
CA GLN A 415 15.26 9.31 4.48
C GLN A 415 14.53 7.98 4.21
N TRP A 416 14.45 7.52 2.95
CA TRP A 416 13.78 6.28 2.55
C TRP A 416 14.26 5.09 3.39
N ASN A 417 13.36 4.24 3.87
CA ASN A 417 13.77 3.21 4.84
C ASN A 417 14.58 2.08 4.19
N TYR A 418 14.16 1.60 3.02
CA TYR A 418 14.81 0.55 2.24
C TYR A 418 14.84 0.96 0.76
N GLU A 419 16.01 0.97 0.14
CA GLU A 419 16.21 1.47 -1.21
C GLU A 419 17.24 0.67 -2.01
N THR A 420 17.08 0.68 -3.34
CA THR A 420 18.02 0.09 -4.29
C THR A 420 18.43 1.10 -5.35
N HIS A 421 19.69 1.05 -5.78
CA HIS A 421 20.22 1.79 -6.92
C HIS A 421 21.18 0.89 -7.71
N SER A 422 20.97 0.74 -9.02
CA SER A 422 21.74 -0.21 -9.87
C SER A 422 21.88 -1.65 -9.33
N ALA A 423 20.93 -2.12 -8.50
CA ALA A 423 21.03 -3.40 -7.79
C ALA A 423 20.48 -4.59 -8.60
N ASN A 424 20.95 -5.82 -8.35
CA ASN A 424 20.59 -6.99 -9.15
C ASN A 424 20.47 -8.28 -8.30
N ARG A 425 19.36 -9.02 -8.38
CA ARG A 425 19.08 -10.22 -7.57
C ARG A 425 19.18 -9.93 -6.06
N VAL A 426 18.32 -9.04 -5.57
CA VAL A 426 18.19 -8.74 -4.14
C VAL A 426 16.95 -9.39 -3.56
N THR A 427 17.08 -10.02 -2.40
CA THR A 427 15.98 -10.69 -1.69
C THR A 427 15.80 -10.10 -0.30
N PHE A 428 14.63 -9.53 -0.02
CA PHE A 428 14.25 -8.96 1.28
C PHE A 428 13.18 -9.84 1.96
N ASN A 429 13.59 -10.74 2.84
CA ASN A 429 12.73 -11.63 3.61
C ASN A 429 12.43 -11.06 5.00
N ASN A 430 11.15 -10.82 5.29
CA ASN A 430 10.64 -10.41 6.60
C ASN A 430 11.38 -9.19 7.17
N ILE A 431 11.63 -8.17 6.34
CA ILE A 431 12.30 -6.91 6.72
C ILE A 431 11.34 -5.90 7.37
N LYS A 432 11.86 -5.05 8.25
CA LYS A 432 11.08 -4.05 8.99
C LYS A 432 11.76 -2.69 9.04
N ALA A 433 10.97 -1.64 8.86
CA ALA A 433 11.36 -0.25 9.07
C ALA A 433 10.46 0.42 10.10
N LEU A 434 11.03 0.90 11.19
CA LEU A 434 10.27 1.42 12.33
C LEU A 434 10.47 2.94 12.50
N THR A 435 10.16 3.71 11.44
CA THR A 435 10.36 5.17 11.36
C THR A 435 9.03 5.95 11.25
N PRO A 436 8.14 5.92 12.27
CA PRO A 436 6.85 6.61 12.23
C PRO A 436 6.93 8.15 12.36
N TYR A 437 8.13 8.74 12.40
CA TYR A 437 8.41 10.10 12.85
C TYR A 437 8.16 11.19 11.77
N ARG A 438 8.06 12.47 12.15
CA ARG A 438 7.87 13.60 11.20
C ARG A 438 9.16 14.09 10.55
N GLN A 439 9.95 13.16 10.02
CA GLN A 439 11.05 13.49 9.11
C GLN A 439 10.47 13.53 7.68
N PRO A 440 10.94 14.41 6.77
CA PRO A 440 10.49 14.37 5.38
C PRO A 440 11.06 13.16 4.64
N TRP A 441 10.39 12.73 3.56
CA TRP A 441 10.88 11.71 2.62
C TRP A 441 11.22 10.37 3.29
N ILE A 442 10.30 9.84 4.09
CA ILE A 442 10.37 8.50 4.66
C ILE A 442 9.46 7.56 3.85
N ASP A 443 9.86 7.25 2.62
CA ASP A 443 9.27 6.21 1.78
C ASP A 443 9.45 4.83 2.43
N GLY A 444 8.47 3.93 2.27
CA GLY A 444 8.52 2.57 2.84
C GLY A 444 9.59 1.71 2.19
N THR A 445 9.50 1.54 0.87
CA THR A 445 10.53 0.94 0.02
C THR A 445 10.55 1.66 -1.34
N ASP A 446 11.65 2.29 -1.77
CA ASP A 446 11.82 2.76 -3.17
C ASP A 446 12.84 1.87 -3.90
N PHE A 447 12.36 1.01 -4.78
CA PHE A 447 13.22 0.11 -5.55
C PHE A 447 13.54 0.71 -6.93
N ALA A 448 14.29 1.82 -6.93
CA ALA A 448 14.88 2.42 -8.12
C ALA A 448 15.96 1.51 -8.75
N SER A 449 16.14 1.57 -10.07
CA SER A 449 17.13 0.84 -10.91
C SER A 449 17.35 -0.67 -10.62
N GLY A 450 16.46 -1.31 -9.84
CA GLY A 450 16.63 -2.66 -9.34
C GLY A 450 16.17 -3.72 -10.33
N GLN A 451 16.97 -4.77 -10.48
CA GLN A 451 16.71 -5.92 -11.37
C GLN A 451 16.52 -7.21 -10.58
N ASP A 452 15.46 -7.94 -10.88
CA ASP A 452 15.12 -9.24 -10.29
C ASP A 452 15.08 -9.16 -8.74
N ILE A 453 14.37 -8.14 -8.23
CA ILE A 453 14.24 -7.82 -6.80
C ILE A 453 12.99 -8.49 -6.22
N THR A 454 13.13 -9.16 -5.09
CA THR A 454 11.98 -9.74 -4.35
C THR A 454 11.92 -9.23 -2.92
N ALA A 455 10.73 -8.91 -2.43
CA ALA A 455 10.48 -8.51 -1.05
C ALA A 455 9.21 -9.18 -0.52
N ASN A 456 9.28 -9.85 0.64
CA ASN A 456 8.19 -10.67 1.17
C ASN A 456 8.13 -10.59 2.71
N GLY A 457 6.96 -10.28 3.27
CA GLY A 457 6.79 -10.14 4.73
C GLY A 457 7.14 -8.75 5.28
N VAL A 458 7.15 -7.74 4.41
CA VAL A 458 7.64 -6.37 4.68
C VAL A 458 6.71 -5.62 5.64
N PHE A 459 7.28 -4.94 6.63
CA PHE A 459 6.54 -4.00 7.49
C PHE A 459 7.24 -2.65 7.59
N THR A 460 6.59 -1.55 7.18
CA THR A 460 7.19 -0.21 7.23
C THR A 460 6.28 0.81 7.90
N LEU A 461 6.87 1.63 8.77
CA LEU A 461 6.31 2.88 9.25
C LEU A 461 7.10 4.02 8.60
N GLY A 462 6.40 4.96 7.96
CA GLY A 462 7.01 6.09 7.26
C GLY A 462 6.05 7.26 7.07
N ASN A 463 6.36 8.15 6.13
CA ASN A 463 5.57 9.36 5.88
C ASN A 463 5.48 9.82 4.41
N ASP A 464 6.14 9.14 3.48
CA ASP A 464 5.98 9.37 2.04
C ASP A 464 5.49 8.09 1.34
N ASP A 465 5.86 7.78 0.09
CA ASP A 465 5.28 6.65 -0.65
C ASP A 465 5.43 5.31 0.09
N ALA A 466 4.32 4.59 0.27
CA ALA A 466 4.34 3.30 0.97
C ALA A 466 5.10 2.21 0.19
N PHE A 467 5.00 2.28 -1.15
CA PHE A 467 5.95 1.67 -2.08
C PHE A 467 6.24 2.66 -3.20
N ALA A 468 7.50 2.69 -3.64
CA ALA A 468 7.95 3.44 -4.78
C ALA A 468 8.94 2.68 -5.67
N SER A 469 9.08 3.16 -6.90
CA SER A 469 10.17 2.81 -7.83
C SER A 469 10.25 3.86 -8.92
N GLY A 470 11.44 4.11 -9.49
CA GLY A 470 11.58 5.01 -10.64
C GLY A 470 11.91 6.45 -10.30
N HIS A 471 12.39 6.73 -9.09
CA HIS A 471 13.07 7.97 -8.73
C HIS A 471 14.58 7.71 -8.73
N TYR A 472 15.22 8.00 -9.86
CA TYR A 472 16.63 7.71 -10.09
C TYR A 472 17.48 8.93 -9.73
N ASN A 473 18.73 8.68 -9.30
CA ASN A 473 19.72 9.68 -8.88
C ASN A 473 19.16 10.70 -7.87
N PRO A 474 18.61 10.28 -6.71
CA PRO A 474 17.94 11.18 -5.75
C PRO A 474 18.86 12.25 -5.13
N SER A 475 20.18 12.11 -5.28
CA SER A 475 21.19 13.11 -4.85
C SER A 475 21.62 14.07 -5.96
N ASP A 476 21.00 14.05 -7.15
CA ASP A 476 21.36 14.88 -8.31
C ASP A 476 21.33 16.40 -8.01
N GLY A 477 20.43 16.81 -7.10
CA GLY A 477 20.30 18.17 -6.59
C GLY A 477 21.52 18.66 -5.81
N PHE A 478 22.37 17.76 -5.29
CA PHE A 478 23.60 18.06 -4.56
C PHE A 478 24.85 17.77 -5.41
N THR A 479 24.86 18.27 -6.64
CA THR A 479 26.00 18.16 -7.57
C THR A 479 26.72 19.49 -7.78
N PRO A 480 28.01 19.49 -8.20
CA PRO A 480 28.73 20.72 -8.56
C PRO A 480 28.06 21.56 -9.66
N LEU A 481 27.16 20.96 -10.44
CA LEU A 481 26.41 21.58 -11.54
C LEU A 481 24.91 21.79 -11.25
N ALA A 482 24.42 21.49 -10.04
CA ALA A 482 23.03 21.79 -9.67
C ALA A 482 22.82 23.27 -9.37
N SER A 483 21.76 23.84 -9.96
CA SER A 483 21.38 25.25 -9.73
C SER A 483 21.01 25.53 -8.26
N GLY A 484 20.46 24.55 -7.54
CA GLY A 484 20.21 24.64 -6.10
C GLY A 484 21.49 24.85 -5.29
N VAL A 485 22.57 24.15 -5.63
CA VAL A 485 23.90 24.33 -5.02
C VAL A 485 24.46 25.70 -5.36
N TRP A 486 24.43 26.13 -6.62
CA TRP A 486 24.91 27.46 -7.04
C TRP A 486 24.20 28.62 -6.33
N ASN A 487 22.88 28.49 -6.15
CA ASN A 487 22.04 29.50 -5.50
C ASN A 487 22.36 29.65 -4.00
N ASN A 488 22.70 28.57 -3.28
CA ASN A 488 23.14 28.64 -1.89
C ASN A 488 24.39 29.54 -1.73
N PHE A 489 25.27 29.56 -2.74
CA PHE A 489 26.53 30.33 -2.74
C PHE A 489 26.51 31.58 -3.63
N GLN A 490 25.32 31.99 -4.10
CA GLN A 490 25.11 33.21 -4.89
C GLN A 490 25.98 33.30 -6.17
N LEU A 491 26.34 32.16 -6.79
CA LEU A 491 27.13 32.16 -8.02
C LEU A 491 26.36 32.86 -9.15
N GLY A 492 27.07 33.59 -10.00
CA GLY A 492 26.51 34.51 -11.00
C GLY A 492 26.23 35.93 -10.47
N THR A 493 26.49 36.21 -9.19
CA THR A 493 26.32 37.54 -8.60
C THR A 493 27.65 38.19 -8.21
N ALA A 494 27.61 39.49 -7.86
CA ALA A 494 28.75 40.21 -7.32
C ALA A 494 29.12 39.82 -5.87
N SER A 495 28.30 38.98 -5.20
CA SER A 495 28.48 38.51 -3.82
C SER A 495 28.68 36.98 -3.73
N ALA A 496 29.14 36.36 -4.83
CA ALA A 496 29.37 34.92 -4.93
C ALA A 496 30.40 34.38 -3.90
N ASP A 497 29.97 33.44 -3.06
CA ASP A 497 30.81 32.73 -2.11
C ASP A 497 31.54 31.56 -2.78
N VAL A 498 32.60 31.89 -3.51
CA VAL A 498 33.47 30.90 -4.18
C VAL A 498 34.07 29.91 -3.18
N GLN A 499 34.41 30.34 -1.96
CA GLN A 499 35.08 29.47 -0.99
C GLN A 499 34.10 28.46 -0.35
N GLY A 500 32.88 28.88 -0.02
CA GLY A 500 31.80 28.00 0.40
C GLY A 500 31.41 27.00 -0.68
N TYR A 501 31.29 27.45 -1.94
CA TYR A 501 31.02 26.57 -3.07
C TYR A 501 32.08 25.49 -3.24
N VAL A 502 33.38 25.83 -3.28
CA VAL A 502 34.43 24.80 -3.45
C VAL A 502 34.59 23.89 -2.22
N ASN A 503 34.16 24.32 -1.04
CA ASN A 503 34.08 23.45 0.14
C ASN A 503 32.94 22.42 0.00
N ALA A 504 31.77 22.82 -0.53
CA ALA A 504 30.67 21.90 -0.83
C ALA A 504 30.99 20.95 -1.99
N VAL A 505 31.68 21.44 -3.04
CA VAL A 505 32.21 20.60 -4.12
C VAL A 505 33.21 19.57 -3.58
N ALA A 506 34.14 19.96 -2.71
CA ALA A 506 35.07 19.00 -2.10
C ALA A 506 34.36 17.95 -1.21
N ALA A 507 33.19 18.26 -0.66
CA ALA A 507 32.36 17.29 0.07
C ALA A 507 31.70 16.28 -0.87
N HIS A 508 31.11 16.75 -1.98
CA HIS A 508 30.61 15.90 -3.07
C HIS A 508 31.72 15.00 -3.60
N ASP A 509 32.88 15.59 -3.94
CA ASP A 509 34.02 14.87 -4.52
C ASP A 509 34.58 13.82 -3.55
N THR A 510 34.63 14.11 -2.24
CA THR A 510 35.03 13.13 -1.21
C THR A 510 34.08 11.92 -1.20
N VAL A 511 32.77 12.13 -1.25
CA VAL A 511 31.78 11.04 -1.26
C VAL A 511 31.81 10.27 -2.59
N ALA A 512 32.02 10.96 -3.72
CA ALA A 512 32.14 10.32 -5.02
C ALA A 512 33.41 9.45 -5.14
N ASP A 513 34.54 9.91 -4.58
CA ASP A 513 35.77 9.11 -4.47
C ASP A 513 35.59 7.91 -3.52
N ASP A 514 34.94 8.10 -2.36
CA ASP A 514 34.67 7.03 -1.37
C ASP A 514 33.69 5.96 -1.91
N LEU A 515 32.71 6.34 -2.74
CA LEU A 515 31.73 5.42 -3.36
C LEU A 515 32.19 4.87 -4.72
N GLY A 516 33.13 5.52 -5.41
CA GLY A 516 33.57 5.15 -6.76
C GLY A 516 32.62 5.57 -7.90
N PHE A 517 31.57 6.34 -7.59
CA PHE A 517 30.63 6.94 -8.55
C PHE A 517 30.04 8.23 -7.97
N ASP A 518 29.69 9.19 -8.84
CA ASP A 518 29.11 10.47 -8.42
C ASP A 518 27.57 10.45 -8.34
N ASN A 519 27.01 11.54 -7.84
CA ASN A 519 25.58 11.74 -7.61
C ASN A 519 24.67 11.63 -8.85
N TYR A 520 25.20 11.78 -10.07
CA TYR A 520 24.46 11.54 -11.31
C TYR A 520 24.50 10.07 -11.75
N HIS A 521 25.33 9.23 -11.13
CA HIS A 521 25.60 7.86 -11.58
C HIS A 521 25.31 6.81 -10.51
N TRP A 522 24.41 7.11 -9.56
CA TRP A 522 23.85 6.13 -8.61
C TRP A 522 23.01 5.06 -9.34
N ASP A 523 22.27 5.48 -10.36
CA ASP A 523 21.39 4.64 -11.15
C ASP A 523 21.87 4.55 -12.61
N ASN A 524 22.25 3.35 -13.03
CA ASN A 524 22.78 3.09 -14.37
C ASN A 524 22.03 1.99 -15.16
N ALA A 525 20.97 1.40 -14.59
CA ALA A 525 20.26 0.26 -15.17
C ALA A 525 18.72 0.41 -15.20
N ASP A 526 18.06 -0.32 -16.10
CA ASP A 526 16.59 -0.41 -16.12
C ASP A 526 16.04 -1.14 -14.88
N SER A 527 14.95 -0.64 -14.28
CA SER A 527 14.20 -1.37 -13.25
C SER A 527 13.42 -2.52 -13.88
N LYS A 528 13.58 -3.74 -13.37
CA LYS A 528 13.04 -4.95 -13.99
C LYS A 528 12.68 -6.03 -12.97
N ASN A 529 11.51 -6.65 -13.15
CA ASN A 529 11.08 -7.83 -12.38
C ASN A 529 11.11 -7.58 -10.86
N ILE A 530 10.36 -6.59 -10.41
CA ILE A 530 10.24 -6.24 -8.99
C ILE A 530 8.96 -6.87 -8.43
N SER A 531 9.11 -7.72 -7.42
CA SER A 531 7.99 -8.47 -6.81
C SER A 531 7.92 -8.20 -5.30
N VAL A 532 6.82 -7.61 -4.85
CA VAL A 532 6.56 -7.29 -3.43
C VAL A 532 5.35 -8.06 -2.93
N SER A 533 5.45 -8.72 -1.78
CA SER A 533 4.34 -9.50 -1.24
C SER A 533 4.24 -9.52 0.28
N ASN A 534 3.05 -9.91 0.77
CA ASN A 534 2.73 -10.05 2.20
C ASN A 534 3.20 -8.84 3.01
N THR A 535 2.79 -7.65 2.58
CA THR A 535 3.32 -6.37 3.05
C THR A 535 2.26 -5.61 3.84
N LEU A 536 2.67 -4.95 4.92
CA LEU A 536 1.87 -3.97 5.66
C LEU A 536 2.66 -2.67 5.87
N ASN A 537 2.23 -1.59 5.22
CA ASN A 537 2.78 -0.25 5.40
C ASN A 537 1.81 0.66 6.16
N TRP A 538 2.35 1.55 6.97
CA TRP A 538 1.69 2.78 7.40
C TRP A 538 2.49 3.99 6.91
N SER A 539 1.80 4.93 6.28
CA SER A 539 2.37 6.22 5.90
C SER A 539 1.41 7.37 6.26
N VAL A 540 1.92 8.59 6.33
CA VAL A 540 1.21 9.76 6.86
C VAL A 540 1.74 11.05 6.24
N ALA A 541 0.85 12.02 6.00
CA ALA A 541 1.17 13.35 5.46
C ALA A 541 1.52 13.44 3.96
N ALA A 542 2.45 12.64 3.44
CA ALA A 542 2.74 12.57 2.00
C ALA A 542 2.42 11.17 1.42
N GLY A 543 3.05 10.80 0.30
CA GLY A 543 3.00 9.44 -0.25
C GLY A 543 1.72 8.94 -0.91
N ASN A 544 1.88 8.16 -1.98
CA ASN A 544 0.87 7.28 -2.55
C ASN A 544 0.99 5.88 -1.89
N ALA A 545 0.00 5.01 -2.11
CA ALA A 545 0.12 3.60 -1.73
C ALA A 545 1.16 2.86 -2.59
N ILE A 546 1.17 3.13 -3.90
CA ILE A 546 2.16 2.62 -4.87
C ILE A 546 2.46 3.73 -5.89
N ARG A 547 3.71 4.21 -5.95
CA ARG A 547 4.24 5.09 -7.01
C ARG A 547 5.15 4.31 -7.97
N ILE A 548 4.94 4.45 -9.28
CA ILE A 548 5.88 3.99 -10.31
C ILE A 548 6.28 5.16 -11.22
N GLY A 549 7.58 5.41 -11.33
CA GLY A 549 8.14 6.58 -12.01
C GLY A 549 8.17 7.84 -11.14
N TRP A 550 8.84 8.86 -11.68
CA TRP A 550 9.01 10.26 -11.24
C TRP A 550 10.14 10.79 -12.14
N SER A 551 11.31 11.13 -11.59
CA SER A 551 12.57 11.36 -12.31
C SER A 551 13.22 10.03 -12.71
N SER A 552 12.82 9.42 -13.83
CA SER A 552 13.31 8.09 -14.23
C SER A 552 14.51 8.09 -15.16
N TYR A 553 15.06 9.27 -15.49
CA TYR A 553 16.24 9.50 -16.34
C TYR A 553 16.30 8.73 -17.69
N GLY A 554 15.14 8.27 -18.18
CA GLY A 554 14.97 7.58 -19.47
C GLY A 554 15.00 6.06 -19.37
N TYR A 555 15.37 5.52 -18.21
CA TYR A 555 15.38 4.09 -17.95
C TYR A 555 13.98 3.49 -18.00
N ARG A 556 13.90 2.18 -18.25
CA ARG A 556 12.65 1.43 -18.40
C ARG A 556 12.21 0.90 -17.05
N LEU A 557 10.92 0.99 -16.77
CA LEU A 557 10.31 0.43 -15.57
C LEU A 557 9.46 -0.80 -15.96
N THR A 558 9.96 -2.00 -15.65
CA THR A 558 9.51 -3.27 -16.25
C THR A 558 9.05 -4.28 -15.20
N ASN A 559 7.86 -4.88 -15.38
CA ASN A 559 7.34 -6.00 -14.58
C ASN A 559 7.32 -5.74 -13.06
N TYR A 560 6.32 -4.98 -12.60
CA TYR A 560 5.99 -4.86 -11.18
C TYR A 560 4.86 -5.79 -10.80
N SER A 561 5.06 -6.56 -9.73
CA SER A 561 4.04 -7.45 -9.15
C SER A 561 3.90 -7.19 -7.65
N PHE A 562 2.67 -6.97 -7.21
CA PHE A 562 2.29 -6.79 -5.81
C PHE A 562 1.26 -7.85 -5.46
N ASP A 563 1.49 -8.67 -4.42
CA ASP A 563 0.53 -9.68 -3.97
C ASP A 563 0.35 -9.66 -2.45
N ASN A 564 -0.88 -9.46 -1.98
CA ASN A 564 -1.16 -9.18 -0.57
C ASN A 564 -0.36 -7.96 -0.06
N PHE A 565 -0.43 -6.86 -0.82
CA PHE A 565 0.13 -5.57 -0.42
C PHE A 565 -0.94 -4.77 0.34
N ASN A 566 -0.62 -4.29 1.55
CA ASN A 566 -1.58 -3.61 2.40
C ASN A 566 -1.02 -2.27 2.88
N SER A 567 -1.72 -1.17 2.57
CA SER A 567 -1.28 0.19 2.86
C SER A 567 -2.33 0.93 3.69
N VAL A 568 -1.89 1.59 4.76
CA VAL A 568 -2.73 2.28 5.76
C VAL A 568 -2.33 3.76 5.82
N SER A 569 -3.32 4.66 5.81
CA SER A 569 -3.15 6.12 5.94
C SER A 569 -2.43 6.96 4.83
N PRO A 570 -2.09 6.52 3.59
CA PRO A 570 -1.39 7.40 2.63
C PRO A 570 -2.21 8.64 2.24
N ALA A 571 -1.55 9.76 1.94
CA ALA A 571 -2.23 11.04 1.73
C ALA A 571 -2.36 11.48 0.25
N ALA A 572 -1.42 11.10 -0.62
CA ALA A 572 -1.41 11.55 -2.01
C ALA A 572 -2.40 10.77 -2.90
N GLY A 573 -2.51 9.45 -2.74
CA GLY A 573 -3.41 8.61 -3.54
C GLY A 573 -3.08 7.11 -3.48
N GLY A 574 -3.76 6.32 -4.31
CA GLY A 574 -3.58 4.87 -4.36
C GLY A 574 -2.43 4.42 -5.27
N ILE A 575 -2.78 3.92 -6.46
CA ILE A 575 -1.81 3.36 -7.42
C ILE A 575 -1.58 4.38 -8.54
N PHE A 576 -0.37 4.96 -8.61
CA PHE A 576 -0.04 6.07 -9.50
C PHE A 576 1.15 5.79 -10.39
N THR A 577 1.10 6.29 -11.63
CA THR A 577 2.32 6.47 -12.44
C THR A 577 2.64 7.95 -12.63
N HIS A 578 3.90 8.30 -12.35
CA HIS A 578 4.42 9.66 -12.48
C HIS A 578 5.39 9.75 -13.67
N ASN A 579 5.20 10.76 -14.51
CA ASN A 579 5.86 10.94 -15.82
C ASN A 579 6.66 12.25 -15.91
N SER A 580 7.07 12.83 -14.79
CA SER A 580 7.59 14.20 -14.73
C SER A 580 8.65 14.36 -13.64
N PRO A 581 9.73 15.14 -13.87
CA PRO A 581 10.13 15.81 -15.11
C PRO A 581 11.33 15.14 -15.78
N ASN A 582 11.16 14.70 -17.03
CA ASN A 582 12.17 14.10 -17.92
C ASN A 582 12.77 12.74 -17.50
N PRO A 583 13.13 11.92 -18.52
CA PRO A 583 12.32 11.48 -19.65
C PRO A 583 11.23 10.48 -19.25
N TYR A 584 10.34 10.09 -20.18
CA TYR A 584 9.26 9.16 -19.88
C TYR A 584 9.75 7.70 -19.62
N PRO A 585 9.39 7.07 -18.48
CA PRO A 585 9.90 5.75 -18.02
C PRO A 585 9.55 4.49 -18.84
N ARG A 586 8.81 4.59 -19.94
CA ARG A 586 8.44 3.43 -20.79
C ARG A 586 7.83 2.26 -19.99
N ILE A 587 6.99 2.56 -19.00
CA ILE A 587 6.45 1.61 -18.01
C ILE A 587 5.75 0.44 -18.73
N GLN A 588 6.22 -0.80 -18.54
CA GLN A 588 5.67 -1.95 -19.27
C GLN A 588 4.43 -2.55 -18.58
N SER A 589 4.49 -2.78 -17.28
CA SER A 589 3.55 -3.69 -16.61
C SER A 589 3.46 -3.46 -15.10
N ILE A 590 2.24 -3.34 -14.59
CA ILE A 590 1.92 -3.23 -13.15
C ILE A 590 0.79 -4.19 -12.83
N VAL A 591 1.01 -5.11 -11.89
CA VAL A 591 0.04 -6.12 -11.45
C VAL A 591 -0.11 -6.05 -9.94
N VAL A 592 -1.33 -5.87 -9.43
CA VAL A 592 -1.64 -5.82 -8.00
C VAL A 592 -2.74 -6.84 -7.67
N LYS A 593 -2.47 -7.70 -6.69
CA LYS A 593 -3.29 -8.85 -6.33
C LYS A 593 -3.58 -8.96 -4.85
N ASN A 594 -4.78 -9.42 -4.49
CA ASN A 594 -5.17 -9.74 -3.12
C ASN A 594 -5.00 -8.59 -2.10
N SER A 595 -4.88 -7.35 -2.56
CA SER A 595 -4.34 -6.20 -1.81
C SER A 595 -5.41 -5.36 -1.10
N SER A 596 -4.98 -4.60 -0.08
CA SER A 596 -5.82 -3.64 0.66
C SER A 596 -5.21 -2.24 0.63
N ILE A 597 -5.90 -1.30 0.01
CA ILE A 597 -5.45 0.10 -0.07
C ILE A 597 -6.44 0.94 0.73
N ASP A 598 -5.97 1.51 1.83
CA ASP A 598 -6.75 2.43 2.64
C ASP A 598 -6.83 3.81 1.97
N THR A 599 -8.05 4.22 1.59
CA THR A 599 -8.32 5.44 0.83
C THR A 599 -8.84 6.59 1.70
N SER A 600 -8.82 6.45 3.04
CA SER A 600 -9.48 7.38 3.98
C SER A 600 -8.91 8.80 3.98
N ARG A 601 -7.71 9.00 3.43
CA ARG A 601 -6.98 10.27 3.42
C ARG A 601 -6.60 10.77 2.02
N PHE A 602 -7.13 10.12 0.99
CA PHE A 602 -6.70 10.28 -0.39
C PHE A 602 -7.07 11.65 -0.97
N THR A 603 -6.07 12.50 -1.16
CA THR A 603 -6.22 13.80 -1.86
C THR A 603 -6.38 13.65 -3.38
N LYS A 604 -5.87 12.55 -3.97
CA LYS A 604 -6.20 12.06 -5.32
C LYS A 604 -6.79 10.66 -5.24
N GLY A 605 -7.61 10.27 -6.20
CA GLY A 605 -8.39 9.03 -6.15
C GLY A 605 -7.57 7.71 -6.18
N PRO A 606 -8.27 6.56 -6.07
CA PRO A 606 -7.64 5.24 -5.90
C PRO A 606 -6.65 4.82 -7.00
N ILE A 607 -6.82 5.28 -8.24
CA ILE A 607 -5.99 4.91 -9.39
C ILE A 607 -5.69 6.16 -10.21
N GLY A 608 -4.42 6.40 -10.53
CA GLY A 608 -3.97 7.53 -11.34
C GLY A 608 -2.89 7.13 -12.33
N LEU A 609 -3.27 6.35 -13.36
CA LEU A 609 -2.32 5.90 -14.38
C LEU A 609 -2.23 6.88 -15.54
N ASN A 610 -1.00 7.17 -15.91
CA ASN A 610 -0.62 7.93 -17.08
C ASN A 610 0.51 7.16 -17.79
N GLY A 611 0.21 6.53 -18.92
CA GLY A 611 1.18 5.97 -19.84
C GLY A 611 1.61 6.97 -20.92
N GLY A 612 2.34 6.47 -21.91
CA GLY A 612 2.78 7.25 -23.05
C GLY A 612 1.67 7.47 -24.09
N ASN A 613 1.69 8.65 -24.70
CA ASN A 613 0.68 9.13 -25.64
C ASN A 613 1.11 9.01 -27.12
N GLY A 614 2.12 8.20 -27.43
CA GLY A 614 2.66 8.05 -28.78
C GLY A 614 3.57 9.19 -29.27
N SER A 615 3.74 10.28 -28.51
CA SER A 615 4.73 11.31 -28.85
C SER A 615 6.17 10.79 -28.67
N THR A 616 7.12 11.32 -29.45
CA THR A 616 8.54 10.97 -29.33
C THR A 616 9.26 11.81 -28.28
N GLN A 617 10.25 11.24 -27.62
CA GLN A 617 11.20 11.96 -26.75
C GLN A 617 12.63 11.61 -27.14
N THR A 618 13.52 12.60 -27.07
CA THR A 618 14.96 12.48 -27.37
C THR A 618 15.77 12.61 -26.08
N ILE A 619 16.84 11.83 -25.99
CA ILE A 619 17.88 11.95 -24.96
C ILE A 619 19.17 12.34 -25.69
N THR A 620 19.85 13.39 -25.23
CA THR A 620 21.08 13.91 -25.87
C THR A 620 22.31 13.09 -25.47
N ALA A 621 23.43 13.26 -26.19
CA ALA A 621 24.71 12.66 -25.81
C ALA A 621 25.24 13.24 -24.48
N ASP A 622 25.10 14.54 -24.29
CA ASP A 622 25.45 15.28 -23.07
C ASP A 622 24.67 14.79 -21.83
N GLN A 623 23.36 14.55 -21.98
CA GLN A 623 22.52 13.95 -20.95
C GLN A 623 23.03 12.57 -20.50
N GLN A 624 23.50 11.73 -21.42
CA GLN A 624 24.06 10.41 -21.11
C GLN A 624 25.45 10.50 -20.47
N ALA A 625 26.30 11.42 -20.94
CA ALA A 625 27.71 11.51 -20.56
C ALA A 625 27.99 12.38 -19.33
N THR A 626 27.03 13.17 -18.86
CA THR A 626 27.23 14.14 -17.76
C THR A 626 26.13 14.11 -16.70
N TYR A 627 24.93 13.63 -17.03
CA TYR A 627 23.76 13.74 -16.14
C TYR A 627 23.05 12.40 -15.86
N GLY A 628 23.71 11.26 -16.13
CA GLY A 628 23.17 9.95 -15.78
C GLY A 628 21.94 9.50 -16.56
N TYR A 629 21.66 10.06 -17.74
CA TYR A 629 20.49 9.62 -18.52
C TYR A 629 20.77 8.28 -19.21
N ALA A 630 19.73 7.45 -19.30
CA ALA A 630 19.79 6.11 -19.87
C ALA A 630 20.53 6.08 -21.22
N PRO A 631 21.60 5.28 -21.37
CA PRO A 631 22.47 5.30 -22.55
C PRO A 631 21.72 4.86 -23.81
N ASN A 632 22.23 5.30 -24.97
CA ASN A 632 21.72 4.90 -26.27
C ASN A 632 21.75 3.36 -26.39
N PRO A 633 20.62 2.68 -26.65
CA PRO A 633 20.54 1.22 -26.77
C PRO A 633 21.47 0.57 -27.81
N ASP A 634 22.10 1.34 -28.71
CA ASP A 634 23.14 0.85 -29.64
C ASP A 634 24.58 0.92 -29.09
N GLY A 635 24.79 1.52 -27.91
CA GLY A 635 26.09 1.69 -27.26
C GLY A 635 26.96 2.85 -27.79
N SER A 636 26.48 3.66 -28.73
CA SER A 636 27.26 4.73 -29.37
C SER A 636 27.46 5.99 -28.52
N GLY A 637 26.68 6.17 -27.45
CA GLY A 637 26.59 7.44 -26.71
C GLY A 637 25.99 8.61 -27.49
N ALA A 638 25.56 8.40 -28.74
CA ALA A 638 24.91 9.43 -29.55
C ALA A 638 23.52 9.80 -29.00
N ALA A 639 23.00 10.97 -29.40
CA ALA A 639 21.62 11.34 -29.08
C ALA A 639 20.63 10.39 -29.77
N TYR A 640 19.64 9.89 -29.04
CA TYR A 640 18.66 8.92 -29.55
C TYR A 640 17.22 9.33 -29.22
N THR A 641 16.28 8.88 -30.06
CA THR A 641 14.86 9.22 -29.95
C THR A 641 14.02 7.95 -29.80
N TYR A 642 13.03 7.97 -28.91
CA TYR A 642 12.13 6.85 -28.67
C TYR A 642 10.67 7.31 -28.54
N THR A 643 9.74 6.41 -28.85
CA THR A 643 8.30 6.66 -28.71
C THR A 643 7.85 6.47 -27.26
N ARG A 644 7.06 7.40 -26.74
CA ARG A 644 6.36 7.27 -25.45
C ARG A 644 5.20 6.29 -25.61
N ALA A 645 5.50 5.00 -25.45
CA ALA A 645 4.53 3.93 -25.57
C ALA A 645 3.52 3.89 -24.40
N PRO A 646 2.26 3.47 -24.64
CA PRO A 646 1.31 3.11 -23.60
C PRO A 646 1.85 2.06 -22.62
N ILE A 647 1.27 2.00 -21.41
CA ILE A 647 1.52 0.91 -20.46
C ILE A 647 1.01 -0.39 -21.08
N GLY A 648 1.85 -1.44 -21.16
CA GLY A 648 1.49 -2.70 -21.81
C GLY A 648 0.37 -3.47 -21.10
N THR A 649 0.50 -3.59 -19.78
CA THR A 649 -0.47 -4.31 -18.93
C THR A 649 -0.68 -3.59 -17.59
N PHE A 650 -1.94 -3.35 -17.23
CA PHE A 650 -2.34 -3.02 -15.87
C PHE A 650 -3.36 -4.05 -15.37
N THR A 651 -3.09 -4.69 -14.24
CA THR A 651 -4.03 -5.65 -13.65
C THR A 651 -4.26 -5.35 -12.17
N LEU A 652 -5.51 -5.12 -11.80
CA LEU A 652 -5.98 -5.25 -10.43
C LEU A 652 -6.83 -6.52 -10.33
N ASP A 653 -6.51 -7.40 -9.39
CA ASP A 653 -7.18 -8.69 -9.21
C ASP A 653 -7.41 -8.95 -7.72
N ASN A 654 -8.67 -8.96 -7.29
CA ASN A 654 -9.05 -9.12 -5.88
C ASN A 654 -8.45 -8.00 -5.00
N VAL A 655 -8.81 -6.73 -5.28
CA VAL A 655 -8.25 -5.53 -4.62
C VAL A 655 -9.33 -4.73 -3.90
N TRP A 656 -9.06 -4.33 -2.66
CA TRP A 656 -9.95 -3.56 -1.80
C TRP A 656 -9.51 -2.11 -1.67
N PHE A 657 -10.46 -1.19 -1.81
CA PHE A 657 -10.35 0.23 -1.44
C PHE A 657 -11.26 0.51 -0.23
N SER A 658 -10.72 1.07 0.84
CA SER A 658 -11.42 1.13 2.14
C SER A 658 -12.68 2.02 2.16
N GLN A 659 -12.72 3.08 1.35
CA GLN A 659 -13.83 4.03 1.28
C GLN A 659 -14.18 4.38 -0.17
N GLN A 660 -15.34 5.02 -0.38
CA GLN A 660 -15.74 5.53 -1.69
C GLN A 660 -14.94 6.81 -2.02
N ASN A 661 -14.18 6.80 -3.12
CA ASN A 661 -13.51 7.98 -3.66
C ASN A 661 -13.73 8.00 -5.19
N THR A 662 -14.04 9.18 -5.74
CA THR A 662 -14.64 9.35 -7.07
C THR A 662 -13.66 9.70 -8.18
N SER A 663 -12.37 9.87 -7.89
CA SER A 663 -11.40 10.52 -8.79
C SER A 663 -10.33 9.58 -9.40
N SER A 664 -10.74 8.44 -9.95
CA SER A 664 -9.81 7.50 -10.61
C SER A 664 -9.65 7.77 -12.12
N SER A 665 -8.44 7.54 -12.64
CA SER A 665 -8.10 7.70 -14.06
C SER A 665 -7.16 6.63 -14.62
N LEU A 666 -7.39 6.26 -15.88
CA LEU A 666 -6.61 5.32 -16.67
C LEU A 666 -6.31 5.97 -18.04
N ASN A 667 -5.09 6.47 -18.21
CA ASN A 667 -4.66 7.11 -19.46
C ASN A 667 -3.51 6.32 -20.10
N GLY A 668 -3.62 5.97 -21.38
CA GLY A 668 -2.54 5.39 -22.18
C GLY A 668 -2.10 3.99 -21.74
N THR A 669 -3.01 3.02 -21.79
CA THR A 669 -2.74 1.61 -21.41
C THR A 669 -3.30 0.64 -22.45
N THR A 670 -2.47 -0.26 -22.97
CA THR A 670 -2.86 -1.24 -24.00
C THR A 670 -3.86 -2.26 -23.48
N ASN A 671 -3.61 -2.85 -22.30
CA ASN A 671 -4.51 -3.82 -21.67
C ASN A 671 -4.70 -3.47 -20.19
N ALA A 672 -5.94 -3.19 -19.78
CA ALA A 672 -6.32 -2.97 -18.39
C ALA A 672 -7.33 -4.03 -17.94
N THR A 673 -7.04 -4.72 -16.84
CA THR A 673 -7.91 -5.75 -16.24
C THR A 673 -8.24 -5.38 -14.80
N LEU A 674 -9.52 -5.34 -14.47
CA LEU A 674 -10.04 -4.99 -13.14
C LEU A 674 -10.98 -6.11 -12.66
N ASN A 675 -10.44 -7.09 -11.95
CA ASN A 675 -11.18 -8.26 -11.48
C ASN A 675 -11.43 -8.22 -9.96
N ASN A 676 -12.65 -8.54 -9.52
CA ASN A 676 -13.02 -8.66 -8.10
C ASN A 676 -12.66 -7.43 -7.24
N ILE A 677 -12.82 -6.23 -7.82
CA ILE A 677 -12.54 -4.98 -7.12
C ILE A 677 -13.63 -4.71 -6.09
N ARG A 678 -13.23 -4.23 -4.90
CA ARG A 678 -14.14 -3.84 -3.82
C ARG A 678 -13.88 -2.41 -3.38
N VAL A 679 -14.96 -1.66 -3.14
CA VAL A 679 -14.94 -0.27 -2.67
C VAL A 679 -15.90 -0.15 -1.48
N ALA A 680 -15.42 0.41 -0.36
CA ALA A 680 -16.18 0.44 0.90
C ALA A 680 -16.75 -0.95 1.30
N GLY A 681 -15.95 -2.01 1.07
CA GLY A 681 -16.32 -3.42 1.29
C GLY A 681 -17.26 -4.06 0.24
N ARG A 682 -18.05 -3.25 -0.47
CA ARG A 682 -18.98 -3.70 -1.53
C ARG A 682 -18.22 -4.13 -2.78
N LEU A 683 -18.74 -5.13 -3.48
CA LEU A 683 -18.20 -5.60 -4.78
C LEU A 683 -18.56 -4.59 -5.88
N VAL A 684 -17.65 -4.35 -6.81
CA VAL A 684 -17.90 -3.53 -8.01
C VAL A 684 -18.60 -4.41 -9.04
N GLU A 685 -19.91 -4.21 -9.17
CA GLU A 685 -20.82 -4.91 -10.08
C GLU A 685 -21.35 -3.95 -11.18
N TYR A 686 -21.34 -2.64 -10.89
CA TYR A 686 -21.73 -1.53 -11.78
C TYR A 686 -20.62 -0.47 -11.89
N THR A 687 -20.50 0.17 -13.06
CA THR A 687 -19.47 1.20 -13.33
C THR A 687 -19.52 2.42 -12.40
N SER A 688 -20.67 2.77 -11.81
CA SER A 688 -20.76 3.91 -10.88
C SER A 688 -20.07 3.65 -9.52
N GLN A 689 -19.83 2.38 -9.15
CA GLN A 689 -19.19 2.03 -7.87
C GLN A 689 -17.68 2.26 -7.89
N LEU A 690 -17.05 2.22 -9.07
CA LEU A 690 -15.69 2.70 -9.30
C LEU A 690 -15.65 3.53 -10.58
N PRO A 691 -15.98 4.84 -10.52
CA PRO A 691 -15.92 5.72 -11.68
C PRO A 691 -14.49 5.84 -12.20
N LEU A 692 -14.30 5.68 -13.51
CA LEU A 692 -13.00 5.69 -14.17
C LEU A 692 -13.03 6.65 -15.35
N THR A 693 -12.20 7.69 -15.31
CA THR A 693 -11.89 8.50 -16.51
C THR A 693 -10.90 7.71 -17.36
N THR A 694 -11.27 7.38 -18.60
CA THR A 694 -10.43 6.57 -19.51
C THR A 694 -10.02 7.36 -20.76
N SER A 695 -8.76 7.21 -21.18
CA SER A 695 -8.26 7.81 -22.43
C SER A 695 -7.11 6.99 -23.01
N GLY A 696 -7.09 6.80 -24.33
CA GLY A 696 -6.02 6.01 -25.00
C GLY A 696 -5.88 4.58 -24.46
N ILE A 697 -7.01 3.94 -24.12
CA ILE A 697 -7.05 2.55 -23.66
C ILE A 697 -7.29 1.61 -24.85
N GLY A 698 -6.51 0.54 -24.96
CA GLY A 698 -6.69 -0.49 -26.00
C GLY A 698 -7.83 -1.45 -25.65
N THR A 699 -7.67 -2.18 -24.55
CA THR A 699 -8.70 -3.06 -23.96
C THR A 699 -8.88 -2.72 -22.49
N LEU A 700 -10.14 -2.61 -22.04
CA LEU A 700 -10.52 -2.60 -20.62
C LEU A 700 -11.47 -3.76 -20.35
N THR A 701 -11.06 -4.66 -19.45
CA THR A 701 -11.86 -5.79 -18.99
C THR A 701 -12.15 -5.61 -17.50
N SER A 702 -13.42 -5.43 -17.13
CA SER A 702 -13.86 -5.28 -15.74
C SER A 702 -14.80 -6.41 -15.38
N THR A 703 -14.43 -7.23 -14.38
CA THR A 703 -15.15 -8.46 -14.02
C THR A 703 -15.30 -8.67 -12.52
N TYR A 704 -16.29 -9.45 -12.12
CA TYR A 704 -16.51 -9.89 -10.75
C TYR A 704 -16.92 -11.37 -10.68
N THR A 705 -16.64 -12.04 -9.56
CA THR A 705 -17.15 -13.38 -9.27
C THR A 705 -18.48 -13.26 -8.53
N ALA A 706 -19.56 -13.66 -9.20
CA ALA A 706 -20.92 -13.67 -8.67
C ALA A 706 -21.09 -14.65 -7.50
N ALA A 707 -22.20 -14.53 -6.76
CA ALA A 707 -22.49 -15.38 -5.59
C ALA A 707 -22.60 -16.88 -5.93
N ASN A 708 -22.83 -17.23 -7.20
CA ASN A 708 -22.86 -18.59 -7.74
C ASN A 708 -21.48 -19.09 -8.23
N GLY A 709 -20.41 -18.33 -8.02
CA GLY A 709 -19.04 -18.66 -8.43
C GLY A 709 -18.71 -18.39 -9.91
N GLN A 710 -19.66 -17.89 -10.71
CA GLN A 710 -19.41 -17.55 -12.12
C GLN A 710 -18.73 -16.18 -12.24
N THR A 711 -17.86 -16.03 -13.24
CA THR A 711 -17.33 -14.71 -13.62
C THR A 711 -18.37 -13.95 -14.45
N GLN A 712 -18.66 -12.72 -14.04
CA GLN A 712 -19.56 -11.78 -14.70
C GLN A 712 -18.80 -10.53 -15.13
N ASN A 713 -19.29 -9.85 -16.17
CA ASN A 713 -18.79 -8.52 -16.54
C ASN A 713 -19.42 -7.45 -15.63
N VAL A 714 -18.64 -6.44 -15.26
CA VAL A 714 -19.16 -5.23 -14.59
C VAL A 714 -20.12 -4.52 -15.55
N ARG A 715 -21.32 -4.22 -15.08
CA ARG A 715 -22.41 -3.64 -15.86
C ARG A 715 -22.18 -2.14 -16.04
N ALA A 716 -22.29 -1.65 -17.28
CA ALA A 716 -22.34 -0.21 -17.53
C ALA A 716 -23.65 0.34 -16.93
N GLY A 717 -23.56 1.37 -16.10
CA GLY A 717 -24.68 1.94 -15.35
C GLY A 717 -24.37 2.15 -13.86
N ALA A 718 -25.42 2.11 -13.04
CA ALA A 718 -25.38 2.45 -11.62
C ALA A 718 -26.30 1.59 -10.74
N LEU A 719 -25.82 1.26 -9.55
CA LEU A 719 -26.67 0.78 -8.45
C LEU A 719 -27.42 1.96 -7.81
N THR A 720 -28.57 1.69 -7.19
CA THR A 720 -29.32 2.64 -6.35
C THR A 720 -28.43 3.30 -5.27
N SER A 721 -28.61 4.60 -5.07
CA SER A 721 -28.03 5.35 -3.94
C SER A 721 -28.97 5.41 -2.72
N GLY A 722 -30.20 4.91 -2.86
CA GLY A 722 -31.19 4.80 -1.79
C GLY A 722 -32.59 4.54 -2.34
N ASP A 723 -33.34 3.68 -1.66
CA ASP A 723 -34.72 3.36 -1.99
C ASP A 723 -35.63 3.26 -0.75
N THR A 724 -36.93 3.38 -0.97
CA THR A 724 -37.97 3.34 0.08
C THR A 724 -39.34 3.01 -0.54
N TRP A 725 -40.32 2.67 0.30
CA TRP A 725 -41.74 2.68 -0.10
C TRP A 725 -42.59 3.44 0.91
N VAL A 726 -43.71 3.99 0.48
CA VAL A 726 -44.66 4.75 1.31
C VAL A 726 -46.11 4.37 0.99
N GLY A 727 -46.98 4.37 2.01
CA GLY A 727 -48.37 3.90 1.90
C GLY A 727 -49.42 4.95 2.30
N ALA A 728 -50.51 5.01 1.52
CA ALA A 728 -51.65 5.90 1.76
C ALA A 728 -52.50 5.52 2.97
N TRP A 729 -52.43 4.25 3.39
CA TRP A 729 -53.20 3.73 4.51
C TRP A 729 -52.79 4.39 5.84
N THR A 730 -53.76 4.58 6.74
CA THR A 730 -53.60 5.34 7.99
C THR A 730 -52.49 4.81 8.91
N GLY A 731 -52.17 3.52 8.84
CA GLY A 731 -51.05 2.94 9.60
C GLY A 731 -49.66 3.17 8.99
N ASP A 732 -49.55 3.63 7.75
CA ASP A 732 -48.28 3.74 7.01
C ASP A 732 -47.90 5.19 6.63
N GLN A 733 -48.84 6.13 6.66
CA GLN A 733 -48.65 7.50 6.15
C GLN A 733 -47.46 8.28 6.71
N THR A 734 -47.09 8.01 7.96
CA THR A 734 -46.01 8.68 8.71
C THR A 734 -44.71 7.87 8.74
N LYS A 735 -44.70 6.66 8.14
CA LYS A 735 -43.51 5.82 8.06
C LYS A 735 -42.63 6.20 6.87
N ASN A 736 -41.32 6.10 7.09
CA ASN A 736 -40.35 5.87 6.05
C ASN A 736 -39.95 4.39 6.12
N ASN A 737 -39.86 3.69 4.98
CA ASN A 737 -39.56 2.26 4.93
C ASN A 737 -38.23 1.96 4.22
N SER A 738 -37.24 2.88 4.29
CA SER A 738 -35.91 2.66 3.65
C SER A 738 -35.08 1.57 4.34
N SER A 739 -35.52 1.12 5.53
CA SER A 739 -34.97 -0.01 6.27
C SER A 739 -35.71 -1.33 6.01
N ASP A 740 -36.76 -1.32 5.18
CA ASP A 740 -37.54 -2.52 4.83
C ASP A 740 -36.86 -3.29 3.68
N LEU A 741 -37.14 -4.59 3.62
CA LEU A 741 -36.45 -5.57 2.78
C LEU A 741 -37.12 -5.77 1.42
N THR A 742 -38.34 -5.25 1.28
CA THR A 742 -39.06 -5.23 0.01
C THR A 742 -39.58 -3.84 -0.30
N LEU A 743 -39.34 -3.37 -1.52
CA LEU A 743 -40.09 -2.29 -2.14
C LEU A 743 -41.49 -2.79 -2.48
N ILE A 744 -42.51 -1.95 -2.31
CA ILE A 744 -43.93 -2.30 -2.45
C ILE A 744 -44.64 -1.35 -3.42
N THR A 745 -45.45 -1.91 -4.31
CA THR A 745 -46.35 -1.15 -5.20
C THR A 745 -47.78 -1.68 -5.12
N ARG A 746 -48.78 -0.78 -5.04
CA ARG A 746 -50.21 -1.12 -5.00
C ARG A 746 -51.08 0.03 -5.52
N ASN A 747 -51.93 -0.22 -6.52
CA ASN A 747 -52.89 0.74 -7.06
C ASN A 747 -54.27 0.11 -7.37
N THR A 748 -55.24 0.28 -6.48
CA THR A 748 -56.65 -0.14 -6.67
C THR A 748 -57.47 0.82 -7.55
N GLY A 749 -56.82 1.61 -8.42
CA GLY A 749 -57.45 2.47 -9.41
C GLY A 749 -57.57 3.95 -9.05
N VAL A 750 -56.71 4.49 -8.18
CA VAL A 750 -56.73 5.90 -7.76
C VAL A 750 -55.48 6.63 -8.27
N GLY A 751 -55.61 7.23 -9.45
CA GLY A 751 -54.48 7.70 -10.25
C GLY A 751 -53.89 6.57 -11.10
N LEU A 752 -52.96 6.92 -11.99
CA LEU A 752 -52.40 5.96 -12.94
C LEU A 752 -51.43 4.97 -12.26
N MET A 753 -50.71 5.42 -11.24
CA MET A 753 -49.71 4.65 -10.49
C MET A 753 -50.09 4.40 -9.02
N GLY A 754 -51.19 5.00 -8.54
CA GLY A 754 -51.53 5.09 -7.12
C GLY A 754 -51.09 6.42 -6.51
N GLU A 755 -50.72 7.41 -7.32
CA GLU A 755 -50.18 8.69 -6.86
C GLU A 755 -51.26 9.61 -6.25
N GLN A 756 -52.53 9.39 -6.57
CA GLN A 756 -53.64 10.30 -6.24
C GLN A 756 -54.39 9.95 -4.95
N TYR A 757 -54.03 8.89 -4.21
CA TYR A 757 -54.66 8.62 -2.91
C TYR A 757 -54.39 9.76 -1.92
N THR A 758 -55.46 10.28 -1.33
CA THR A 758 -55.42 11.29 -0.28
C THR A 758 -55.07 10.68 1.07
N THR A 759 -54.46 11.48 1.94
CA THR A 759 -54.17 11.11 3.33
C THR A 759 -55.44 10.64 4.05
N GLY A 760 -55.48 9.37 4.44
CA GLY A 760 -56.61 8.71 5.12
C GLY A 760 -57.52 7.87 4.22
N SER A 761 -57.27 7.81 2.91
CA SER A 761 -58.13 7.13 1.95
C SER A 761 -57.40 5.99 1.23
N GLY A 762 -57.96 4.77 1.31
CA GLY A 762 -57.47 3.59 0.60
C GLY A 762 -56.17 2.98 1.15
N ASP A 763 -55.56 2.13 0.32
CA ASP A 763 -54.28 1.45 0.59
C ASP A 763 -53.41 1.45 -0.68
N GLY A 764 -53.15 2.65 -1.22
CA GLY A 764 -52.17 2.83 -2.29
C GLY A 764 -50.75 2.75 -1.75
N LYS A 765 -49.82 2.12 -2.47
CA LYS A 765 -48.39 2.04 -2.10
C LYS A 765 -47.51 2.37 -3.30
N LEU A 766 -46.55 3.25 -3.09
CA LEU A 766 -45.56 3.66 -4.09
C LEU A 766 -44.16 3.41 -3.56
N SER A 767 -43.27 2.94 -4.44
CA SER A 767 -41.84 2.84 -4.18
C SER A 767 -41.10 4.00 -4.84
N TYR A 768 -40.01 4.43 -4.23
CA TYR A 768 -39.17 5.52 -4.71
C TYR A 768 -37.71 5.09 -4.67
N ILE A 769 -36.99 5.31 -5.77
CA ILE A 769 -35.64 4.77 -5.99
C ILE A 769 -34.78 5.87 -6.59
N GLN A 770 -33.63 6.16 -5.98
CA GLN A 770 -32.70 7.19 -6.42
C GLN A 770 -31.43 6.57 -7.02
N PHE A 771 -31.00 7.08 -8.18
CA PHE A 771 -29.77 6.65 -8.86
C PHE A 771 -28.79 7.81 -9.02
N PRO A 772 -27.48 7.59 -8.81
CA PRO A 772 -26.46 8.61 -9.10
C PRO A 772 -26.20 8.71 -10.60
N LEU A 773 -26.20 9.93 -11.13
CA LEU A 773 -25.89 10.22 -12.55
C LEU A 773 -24.46 10.71 -12.76
N THR A 774 -23.73 11.02 -11.69
CA THR A 774 -22.39 11.66 -11.71
C THR A 774 -21.29 10.85 -12.41
N SER A 775 -21.50 9.56 -12.67
CA SER A 775 -20.59 8.72 -13.46
C SER A 775 -20.85 8.74 -14.97
N LEU A 776 -21.90 9.42 -15.45
CA LEU A 776 -22.20 9.53 -16.89
C LEU A 776 -21.33 10.62 -17.54
N THR A 777 -20.51 10.23 -18.51
CA THR A 777 -19.68 11.17 -19.30
C THR A 777 -20.39 11.71 -20.55
N LYS A 778 -21.49 11.08 -20.95
CA LYS A 778 -22.40 11.47 -22.03
C LYS A 778 -23.81 10.94 -21.76
N ALA A 779 -24.81 11.51 -22.44
CA ALA A 779 -26.18 10.98 -22.43
C ALA A 779 -26.20 9.58 -23.06
N PRO A 780 -26.79 8.56 -22.43
CA PRO A 780 -26.77 7.19 -22.93
C PRO A 780 -27.75 7.00 -24.10
N THR A 781 -27.47 6.05 -24.98
CA THR A 781 -28.39 5.67 -26.08
C THR A 781 -29.51 4.74 -25.63
N GLN A 782 -29.34 4.07 -24.49
CA GLN A 782 -30.36 3.27 -23.81
C GLN A 782 -30.11 3.31 -22.29
N ALA A 783 -31.16 3.36 -21.48
CA ALA A 783 -31.10 3.11 -20.04
C ALA A 783 -32.27 2.24 -19.58
N THR A 784 -31.97 1.20 -18.80
CA THR A 784 -32.95 0.20 -18.33
C THR A 784 -32.91 0.12 -16.81
N LEU A 785 -34.05 0.31 -16.16
CA LEU A 785 -34.25 0.00 -14.74
C LEU A 785 -34.45 -1.51 -14.57
N HIS A 786 -33.82 -2.09 -13.56
CA HIS A 786 -33.88 -3.49 -13.15
C HIS A 786 -34.44 -3.61 -11.73
N LEU A 787 -35.44 -4.46 -11.54
CA LEU A 787 -36.09 -4.71 -10.24
C LEU A 787 -36.36 -6.20 -10.08
N THR A 788 -35.68 -6.84 -9.12
CA THR A 788 -35.92 -8.25 -8.82
C THR A 788 -37.26 -8.42 -8.12
N TYR A 789 -38.19 -9.10 -8.78
CA TYR A 789 -39.51 -9.41 -8.23
C TYR A 789 -39.39 -10.50 -7.16
N VAL A 790 -40.02 -10.25 -6.00
CA VAL A 790 -40.06 -11.19 -4.87
C VAL A 790 -41.34 -12.03 -4.94
N GLY A 791 -42.48 -11.40 -5.23
CA GLY A 791 -43.78 -12.05 -5.23
C GLY A 791 -44.92 -11.06 -4.96
N HIS A 792 -46.10 -11.60 -4.63
CA HIS A 792 -47.30 -10.83 -4.30
C HIS A 792 -47.88 -11.23 -2.95
N ARG A 793 -48.73 -10.38 -2.37
CA ARG A 793 -49.22 -10.54 -0.99
C ARG A 793 -50.34 -11.56 -0.79
N TYR A 794 -51.22 -11.74 -1.77
CA TYR A 794 -52.57 -12.26 -1.52
C TYR A 794 -52.81 -13.62 -2.16
N SER A 795 -53.13 -14.64 -1.35
CA SER A 795 -53.42 -16.00 -1.82
C SER A 795 -54.69 -16.11 -2.67
N SER A 796 -55.51 -15.05 -2.72
CA SER A 796 -56.66 -14.90 -3.61
C SER A 796 -56.30 -14.41 -5.02
N VAL A 797 -55.04 -14.03 -5.28
CA VAL A 797 -54.56 -13.62 -6.60
C VAL A 797 -54.05 -14.87 -7.34
N PRO A 798 -54.66 -15.25 -8.47
CA PRO A 798 -54.19 -16.38 -9.28
C PRO A 798 -52.75 -16.18 -9.77
N SER A 799 -51.97 -17.26 -9.83
CA SER A 799 -50.60 -17.23 -10.36
C SER A 799 -50.52 -16.90 -11.86
N THR A 800 -51.65 -17.02 -12.57
CA THR A 800 -51.85 -16.65 -13.97
C THR A 800 -52.18 -15.17 -14.19
N ASP A 801 -52.57 -14.44 -13.14
CA ASP A 801 -52.89 -13.01 -13.27
C ASP A 801 -51.62 -12.24 -13.62
N THR A 802 -51.81 -11.07 -14.25
CA THR A 802 -50.73 -10.28 -14.82
C THR A 802 -50.82 -8.82 -14.39
N ASP A 803 -49.67 -8.17 -14.24
CA ASP A 803 -49.58 -6.74 -14.00
C ASP A 803 -48.40 -6.13 -14.80
N GLN A 804 -48.20 -4.83 -14.66
CA GLN A 804 -47.19 -4.04 -15.38
C GLN A 804 -46.69 -2.94 -14.44
N LEU A 805 -45.36 -2.81 -14.31
CA LEU A 805 -44.78 -1.67 -13.60
C LEU A 805 -44.89 -0.40 -14.44
N LEU A 806 -45.13 0.70 -13.73
CA LEU A 806 -45.15 2.07 -14.22
C LEU A 806 -44.07 2.86 -13.47
N VAL A 807 -43.30 3.66 -14.20
CA VAL A 807 -42.15 4.41 -13.66
C VAL A 807 -42.19 5.84 -14.16
N GLN A 808 -42.00 6.82 -13.29
CA GLN A 808 -41.98 8.24 -13.66
C GLN A 808 -40.86 8.98 -12.91
N PRO A 809 -40.09 9.87 -13.57
CA PRO A 809 -39.16 10.76 -12.90
C PRO A 809 -39.94 11.79 -12.06
N VAL A 810 -39.48 12.02 -10.84
CA VAL A 810 -40.11 12.93 -9.87
C VAL A 810 -39.06 13.78 -9.18
N SER A 811 -39.47 14.93 -8.63
CA SER A 811 -38.57 15.83 -7.90
C SER A 811 -38.79 15.71 -6.39
N ASP A 812 -37.70 15.62 -5.64
CA ASP A 812 -37.66 15.71 -4.18
C ASP A 812 -37.74 17.14 -3.65
N THR A 813 -37.86 18.17 -4.49
CA THR A 813 -37.99 19.59 -4.07
C THR A 813 -39.43 20.11 -4.15
N THR A 814 -40.40 19.30 -4.59
CA THR A 814 -41.81 19.68 -4.71
C THR A 814 -42.67 18.57 -4.12
N CYS A 815 -43.00 18.71 -2.85
CA CYS A 815 -43.53 17.62 -2.03
C CYS A 815 -44.99 17.84 -1.61
N THR A 816 -45.67 16.74 -1.31
CA THR A 816 -47.04 16.76 -0.76
C THR A 816 -47.08 17.53 0.56
N GLY A 817 -48.22 18.14 0.87
CA GLY A 817 -48.35 19.03 2.03
C GLY A 817 -47.63 20.38 1.89
N GLY A 818 -46.98 20.66 0.75
CA GLY A 818 -46.24 21.91 0.52
C GLY A 818 -44.78 21.88 0.99
N GLY A 819 -44.22 20.68 1.25
CA GLY A 819 -42.81 20.53 1.57
C GLY A 819 -41.89 20.92 0.41
N THR A 820 -40.77 21.58 0.75
CA THR A 820 -39.71 21.96 -0.20
C THR A 820 -38.57 20.94 -0.29
N SER A 821 -38.63 19.86 0.50
CA SER A 821 -37.68 18.75 0.44
C SER A 821 -38.30 17.45 0.97
N CYS A 822 -38.16 16.35 0.22
CA CYS A 822 -38.63 15.00 0.56
C CYS A 822 -37.61 13.93 0.11
N PRO A 823 -36.41 13.90 0.71
CA PRO A 823 -35.37 12.94 0.35
C PRO A 823 -35.73 11.52 0.80
N VAL A 824 -35.25 10.52 0.05
CA VAL A 824 -35.64 9.10 0.20
C VAL A 824 -35.54 8.58 1.63
N ASN A 825 -34.51 8.96 2.38
CA ASN A 825 -34.26 8.50 3.75
C ASN A 825 -35.20 9.08 4.82
N THR A 826 -36.00 10.10 4.51
CA THR A 826 -37.03 10.65 5.42
C THR A 826 -38.42 10.75 4.79
N MET A 827 -38.57 10.33 3.54
CA MET A 827 -39.82 10.36 2.78
C MET A 827 -40.92 9.56 3.49
N THR A 828 -42.12 10.14 3.58
CA THR A 828 -43.34 9.50 4.09
C THR A 828 -44.49 9.74 3.11
N TRP A 829 -45.66 9.13 3.27
CA TRP A 829 -46.79 9.44 2.37
C TRP A 829 -47.19 10.92 2.44
N GLN A 830 -47.05 11.53 3.62
CA GLN A 830 -47.41 12.92 3.87
C GLN A 830 -46.39 13.90 3.26
N ASN A 831 -45.11 13.52 3.18
CA ASN A 831 -44.03 14.27 2.54
C ASN A 831 -43.32 13.41 1.48
N ARG A 832 -44.03 13.10 0.39
CA ARG A 832 -43.51 12.43 -0.82
C ARG A 832 -43.47 13.44 -1.99
N PRO A 833 -42.74 13.17 -3.08
CA PRO A 833 -42.84 13.95 -4.31
C PRO A 833 -44.30 14.13 -4.75
N SER A 834 -44.68 15.37 -5.04
CA SER A 834 -46.02 15.74 -5.52
C SER A 834 -46.03 15.72 -7.03
N PHE A 835 -46.75 14.77 -7.62
CA PHE A 835 -46.86 14.60 -9.08
C PHE A 835 -48.23 14.05 -9.45
N THR A 836 -48.55 14.11 -10.75
CA THR A 836 -49.67 13.41 -11.37
C THR A 836 -49.09 12.56 -12.49
N ALA A 837 -49.53 11.29 -12.60
CA ALA A 837 -49.06 10.39 -13.63
C ALA A 837 -49.99 10.39 -14.84
N THR A 838 -49.40 10.39 -16.04
CA THR A 838 -50.10 10.44 -17.33
C THR A 838 -49.53 9.38 -18.26
N ALA A 839 -50.30 8.97 -19.27
CA ALA A 839 -49.86 7.95 -20.24
C ALA A 839 -48.58 8.32 -21.01
N SER A 840 -48.20 9.60 -21.03
CA SER A 840 -47.00 10.15 -21.66
C SER A 840 -45.87 10.51 -20.69
N SER A 841 -46.11 10.47 -19.37
CA SER A 841 -45.08 10.75 -18.34
C SER A 841 -44.57 9.50 -17.64
N VAL A 842 -45.14 8.33 -17.94
CA VAL A 842 -44.73 7.03 -17.39
C VAL A 842 -44.03 6.17 -18.45
N ALA A 843 -42.91 5.56 -18.08
CA ALA A 843 -42.38 4.37 -18.73
C ALA A 843 -43.09 3.13 -18.17
N LYS A 844 -43.01 2.02 -18.90
CA LYS A 844 -43.73 0.78 -18.57
C LYS A 844 -42.87 -0.46 -18.74
N SER A 845 -43.03 -1.45 -17.86
CA SER A 845 -42.43 -2.78 -18.08
C SER A 845 -43.16 -3.54 -19.19
N ALA A 846 -42.59 -4.67 -19.62
CA ALA A 846 -43.42 -5.72 -20.20
C ALA A 846 -44.48 -6.19 -19.18
N THR A 847 -45.64 -6.64 -19.65
CA THR A 847 -46.64 -7.31 -18.80
C THR A 847 -46.10 -8.66 -18.35
N PHE A 848 -46.20 -8.97 -17.05
CA PHE A 848 -45.67 -10.21 -16.46
C PHE A 848 -46.69 -10.91 -15.58
N THR A 849 -46.62 -12.24 -15.51
CA THR A 849 -47.46 -13.08 -14.63
C THR A 849 -46.99 -13.00 -13.18
N LEU A 850 -47.92 -12.97 -12.23
CA LEU A 850 -47.61 -12.75 -10.82
C LEU A 850 -47.04 -13.98 -10.11
N GLY A 851 -47.29 -15.19 -10.63
CA GLY A 851 -46.70 -16.43 -10.10
C GLY A 851 -47.30 -16.87 -8.75
N SER A 852 -46.75 -17.93 -8.19
CA SER A 852 -47.23 -18.54 -6.94
C SER A 852 -46.47 -18.09 -5.69
N THR A 853 -45.47 -17.21 -5.81
CA THR A 853 -44.64 -16.77 -4.69
C THR A 853 -45.38 -15.77 -3.82
N LEU A 854 -45.86 -16.25 -2.67
CA LEU A 854 -46.65 -15.48 -1.73
C LEU A 854 -45.77 -14.83 -0.65
N VAL A 855 -45.93 -13.51 -0.46
CA VAL A 855 -45.22 -12.72 0.55
C VAL A 855 -46.26 -12.13 1.52
N PRO A 856 -46.72 -12.90 2.53
CA PRO A 856 -47.80 -12.47 3.41
C PRO A 856 -47.41 -11.26 4.28
N GLU A 857 -48.41 -10.46 4.65
CA GLU A 857 -48.20 -9.35 5.58
C GLU A 857 -47.95 -9.85 7.00
N GLY A 858 -46.87 -9.38 7.62
CA GLY A 858 -46.53 -9.63 9.00
C GLY A 858 -45.39 -8.72 9.43
N GLY A 859 -45.55 -8.03 10.56
CA GLY A 859 -44.53 -7.12 11.10
C GLY A 859 -43.37 -7.89 11.72
N GLY A 860 -42.38 -8.27 10.92
CA GLY A 860 -41.21 -8.99 11.42
C GLY A 860 -40.24 -9.49 10.35
N THR A 861 -39.33 -8.63 9.91
CA THR A 861 -38.05 -8.99 9.22
C THR A 861 -38.08 -9.82 7.94
N HIS A 862 -39.22 -10.29 7.43
CA HIS A 862 -39.36 -11.09 6.19
C HIS A 862 -38.43 -12.33 6.05
N GLN A 863 -37.81 -12.77 7.14
CA GLN A 863 -36.94 -13.95 7.21
C GLN A 863 -37.73 -15.23 6.90
N GLY A 864 -37.25 -16.02 5.94
CA GLY A 864 -37.86 -17.28 5.50
C GLY A 864 -38.70 -17.19 4.21
N ASN A 865 -39.04 -15.99 3.74
CA ASN A 865 -39.82 -15.82 2.51
C ASN A 865 -38.97 -16.13 1.25
N ALA A 866 -39.50 -16.95 0.35
CA ALA A 866 -38.88 -17.20 -0.95
C ALA A 866 -38.99 -15.97 -1.88
N ILE A 867 -37.99 -15.81 -2.74
CA ILE A 867 -37.94 -14.79 -3.79
C ILE A 867 -38.24 -15.48 -5.13
N ASP A 868 -39.17 -14.94 -5.92
CA ASP A 868 -39.47 -15.38 -7.29
C ASP A 868 -38.26 -15.23 -8.23
N GLY A 869 -37.57 -14.10 -8.15
CA GLY A 869 -36.22 -13.91 -8.69
C GLY A 869 -36.17 -13.42 -10.14
N ARG A 870 -37.32 -13.22 -10.79
CA ARG A 870 -37.38 -12.60 -12.12
C ARG A 870 -37.00 -11.11 -12.06
N ASP A 871 -36.10 -10.71 -12.95
CA ASP A 871 -35.78 -9.30 -13.20
C ASP A 871 -36.90 -8.67 -14.06
N ILE A 872 -37.59 -7.67 -13.50
CA ILE A 872 -38.64 -6.91 -14.18
C ILE A 872 -38.04 -5.58 -14.64
N THR A 873 -37.88 -5.46 -15.96
CA THR A 873 -37.19 -4.33 -16.58
C THR A 873 -38.14 -3.25 -17.10
N VAL A 874 -37.68 -2.00 -17.06
CA VAL A 874 -38.37 -0.83 -17.61
C VAL A 874 -37.37 0.04 -18.39
N ASP A 875 -37.68 0.37 -19.64
CA ASP A 875 -36.90 1.33 -20.42
C ASP A 875 -37.15 2.74 -19.87
N ILE A 876 -36.10 3.37 -19.35
CA ILE A 876 -36.09 4.72 -18.78
C ILE A 876 -35.16 5.67 -19.55
N THR A 877 -34.86 5.35 -20.81
CA THR A 877 -33.85 6.02 -21.63
C THR A 877 -34.05 7.54 -21.68
N SER A 878 -35.28 7.99 -21.98
CA SER A 878 -35.63 9.42 -22.00
C SER A 878 -35.41 10.08 -20.65
N PHE A 879 -35.82 9.44 -19.55
CA PHE A 879 -35.69 10.02 -18.20
C PHE A 879 -34.22 10.24 -17.79
N VAL A 880 -33.33 9.33 -18.18
CA VAL A 880 -31.88 9.49 -17.94
C VAL A 880 -31.27 10.53 -18.87
N GLN A 881 -31.72 10.60 -20.13
CA GLN A 881 -31.29 11.62 -21.09
C GLN A 881 -31.71 13.03 -20.65
N ASP A 882 -32.96 13.22 -20.23
CA ASP A 882 -33.51 14.49 -19.76
C ASP A 882 -32.82 14.96 -18.47
N ALA A 883 -32.64 14.06 -17.50
CA ALA A 883 -31.93 14.35 -16.25
C ALA A 883 -30.46 14.71 -16.49
N TYR A 884 -29.78 14.01 -17.41
CA TYR A 884 -28.42 14.33 -17.83
C TYR A 884 -28.33 15.69 -18.53
N ALA A 885 -29.26 16.00 -19.45
CA ALA A 885 -29.33 17.29 -20.14
C ALA A 885 -29.61 18.45 -19.16
N ALA A 886 -30.44 18.21 -18.14
CA ALA A 886 -30.68 19.11 -17.02
C ALA A 886 -29.53 19.17 -16.00
N LYS A 887 -28.44 18.41 -16.20
CA LYS A 887 -27.25 18.31 -15.34
C LYS A 887 -27.55 17.91 -13.89
N GLN A 888 -28.56 17.07 -13.70
CA GLN A 888 -28.92 16.54 -12.38
C GLN A 888 -27.82 15.58 -11.88
N ALA A 889 -27.49 15.66 -10.58
CA ALA A 889 -26.53 14.75 -9.95
C ALA A 889 -27.14 13.36 -9.67
N THR A 890 -28.45 13.29 -9.51
CA THR A 890 -29.24 12.09 -9.23
C THR A 890 -30.53 12.08 -10.04
N LEU A 891 -31.08 10.89 -10.30
CA LEU A 891 -32.41 10.67 -10.84
C LEU A 891 -33.27 10.00 -9.75
N LEU A 892 -34.39 10.60 -9.38
CA LEU A 892 -35.39 10.00 -8.49
C LEU A 892 -36.57 9.48 -9.31
N LEU A 893 -36.87 8.20 -9.18
CA LEU A 893 -37.98 7.53 -9.86
C LEU A 893 -39.06 7.16 -8.84
N ALA A 894 -40.31 7.51 -9.13
CA ALA A 894 -41.47 6.89 -8.52
C ALA A 894 -41.83 5.61 -9.30
N VAL A 895 -42.20 4.55 -8.59
CA VAL A 895 -42.55 3.24 -9.14
C VAL A 895 -43.88 2.78 -8.54
N GLY A 896 -44.80 2.35 -9.41
CA GLY A 896 -46.12 1.81 -9.07
C GLY A 896 -46.51 0.68 -10.01
N ASN A 897 -47.61 -0.03 -9.72
CA ASN A 897 -48.18 -1.02 -10.63
C ASN A 897 -49.40 -0.44 -11.39
N ALA A 898 -49.92 -1.17 -12.37
CA ALA A 898 -51.02 -0.69 -13.20
C ALA A 898 -52.33 -0.60 -12.40
N GLY A 899 -53.00 0.55 -12.50
CA GLY A 899 -54.24 0.80 -11.76
C GLY A 899 -55.41 -0.08 -12.17
N GLY A 900 -56.23 -0.45 -11.18
CA GLY A 900 -57.46 -1.23 -11.37
C GLY A 900 -57.33 -2.70 -10.93
N THR A 901 -56.16 -3.11 -10.46
CA THR A 901 -55.95 -4.42 -9.82
C THR A 901 -55.97 -4.29 -8.29
N ASN A 902 -56.19 -5.40 -7.58
CA ASN A 902 -56.04 -5.44 -6.11
C ASN A 902 -54.66 -5.98 -5.67
N HIS A 903 -53.68 -5.96 -6.58
CA HIS A 903 -52.36 -6.54 -6.36
C HIS A 903 -51.51 -5.66 -5.44
N GLU A 904 -50.88 -6.27 -4.44
CA GLU A 904 -49.72 -5.70 -3.74
C GLU A 904 -48.50 -6.49 -4.20
N LEU A 905 -47.65 -5.86 -5.00
CA LEU A 905 -46.45 -6.46 -5.60
C LEU A 905 -45.21 -6.05 -4.82
N ARG A 906 -44.23 -6.96 -4.73
CA ARG A 906 -43.01 -6.74 -3.96
C ARG A 906 -41.74 -7.02 -4.76
N PHE A 907 -40.75 -6.15 -4.57
CA PHE A 907 -39.45 -6.19 -5.22
C PHE A 907 -38.33 -6.08 -4.18
N VAL A 908 -37.13 -6.57 -4.47
CA VAL A 908 -35.99 -6.49 -3.53
C VAL A 908 -35.56 -5.03 -3.34
N SER A 909 -35.35 -4.61 -2.08
CA SER A 909 -34.81 -3.29 -1.73
C SER A 909 -33.28 -3.31 -1.58
N SER A 910 -32.67 -2.13 -1.41
CA SER A 910 -31.25 -2.02 -1.02
C SER A 910 -30.91 -2.89 0.20
N GLU A 911 -31.74 -2.85 1.25
CA GLU A 911 -31.53 -3.64 2.47
C GLU A 911 -31.80 -5.13 2.25
N GLY A 912 -32.82 -5.49 1.46
CA GLY A 912 -33.15 -6.89 1.12
C GLY A 912 -32.03 -7.61 0.34
N ALA A 913 -31.25 -6.85 -0.44
CA ALA A 913 -30.08 -7.35 -1.15
C ALA A 913 -28.82 -7.49 -0.26
N THR A 914 -28.79 -6.89 0.94
CA THR A 914 -27.67 -7.08 1.87
C THR A 914 -27.78 -8.45 2.54
N GLY A 915 -26.90 -9.38 2.15
CA GLY A 915 -26.93 -10.82 2.47
C GLY A 915 -26.73 -11.24 3.94
N SER A 916 -27.19 -10.44 4.90
CA SER A 916 -27.19 -10.70 6.35
C SER A 916 -28.34 -11.62 6.81
N GLY A 917 -28.82 -12.49 5.92
CA GLY A 917 -29.91 -13.46 6.20
C GLY A 917 -31.31 -12.86 6.38
N LYS A 918 -31.48 -11.54 6.16
CA LYS A 918 -32.74 -10.82 6.37
C LYS A 918 -33.84 -11.27 5.40
N LEU A 919 -33.58 -11.26 4.09
CA LEU A 919 -34.46 -11.82 3.06
C LEU A 919 -33.85 -13.12 2.53
N THR A 920 -34.59 -14.23 2.52
CA THR A 920 -34.03 -15.54 2.18
C THR A 920 -33.68 -15.62 0.69
N ASN A 921 -32.43 -16.00 0.40
CA ASN A 921 -31.81 -16.00 -0.93
C ASN A 921 -31.60 -14.61 -1.56
N GLY A 922 -31.74 -13.51 -0.82
CA GLY A 922 -31.38 -12.17 -1.30
C GLY A 922 -29.88 -12.04 -1.54
N THR A 923 -29.49 -11.53 -2.71
CA THR A 923 -28.08 -11.27 -3.09
C THR A 923 -27.88 -9.82 -3.53
N ALA A 924 -26.62 -9.36 -3.52
CA ALA A 924 -26.27 -7.99 -3.95
C ALA A 924 -26.76 -7.68 -5.38
N GLU A 925 -26.65 -8.67 -6.28
CA GLU A 925 -27.08 -8.59 -7.68
C GLU A 925 -28.60 -8.35 -7.87
N MET A 926 -29.41 -8.53 -6.81
CA MET A 926 -30.85 -8.30 -6.82
C MET A 926 -31.26 -6.87 -6.45
N ALA A 927 -30.35 -6.05 -5.91
CA ALA A 927 -30.63 -4.66 -5.54
C ALA A 927 -31.07 -3.82 -6.77
N PRO A 928 -31.93 -2.80 -6.58
CA PRO A 928 -32.37 -1.93 -7.67
C PRO A 928 -31.18 -1.30 -8.42
N GLY A 929 -31.17 -1.48 -9.74
CA GLY A 929 -30.07 -1.09 -10.62
C GLY A 929 -30.55 -0.45 -11.91
N VAL A 930 -29.74 0.42 -12.49
CA VAL A 930 -29.92 0.92 -13.86
C VAL A 930 -28.73 0.47 -14.69
N THR A 931 -28.97 -0.23 -15.80
CA THR A 931 -27.95 -0.43 -16.83
C THR A 931 -28.08 0.63 -17.91
N VAL A 932 -26.96 0.98 -18.56
CA VAL A 932 -26.94 1.96 -19.66
C VAL A 932 -26.08 1.48 -20.81
N THR A 933 -26.49 1.81 -22.04
CA THR A 933 -25.62 1.77 -23.22
C THR A 933 -25.05 3.17 -23.42
N PRO A 934 -23.73 3.41 -23.26
CA PRO A 934 -23.13 4.74 -23.36
C PRO A 934 -23.19 5.34 -24.77
#